data_AF-A0A1Y1HTU5-F1
#
_entry.id   AF-A0A1Y1HTU5-F1
#
_cell.length_a   1.000
_cell.length_b   1.000
_cell.length_c   1.000
_cell.angle_alpha   90.00
_cell.angle_beta   90.00
_cell.angle_gamma   90.00
#
_symmetry.space_group_name_H-M   'P 1'
#
loop_
_entity.id
_entity.type
_entity.pdbx_description
1 polymer ?
#
loop_
_entity_poly.entity_id
_entity_poly.type
_entity_poly.pdbx_seq_one_letter_code
_entity_poly.pdbx_strand_id
1 'polypeptide(L)'
;MVQPLSVSSLLSLQQAKPYYSAESSSAGGELSPPLQPLKNPLERAPASHAPPAVEPRGLVTNLLQKPNALELEEAGALVGGGAALLDTGIFAVKGGAWRDLLTLMALRPNPVEALLTSGEEMSLYEEMAGAWVPARHSWLQSRPLGPLLTEYLGRSRLWYHFAPELEFLHFGTTSEVLDHLASGWPMADRQLSNVRGDVGLNTVVIGSTVDVMASIGDGGLICDSKLGAQTTVGSRCVIFGLDTYHAHLSKTSSTLAIPSHLCVWVVPLLGGSQVTVCCGVDDNPKEGYREPGSSKATFCGVPLGDWLQARGVSSAELWPGFGSVGVLETGSGSPANNGAQDTHSQSAVAGSDRQPANKSTQIDSKPAPPDQTPVIKERNLWNASLYPVEERGAVLDWVPWFIGRAMTSETRQQWRGAQRLSLAQIHRRIDFAALDRTVRIGRGELALGILQRDVQGLLQRNVAALSEQILWGFNTQSADSPESSVNAPSGRPFANVLASDWAPGLAERLEANIREPIYTVPRSRLHMARADLLRAGGHVAEADQAEEDAWRAVASETATGVGIAAESTPPDDLPHHSEAGQRPGIREQGLALQEATLSLLTQSPAGVNGHLGPVGEVYRVELPVRLDIAGGWSDTPPWSLERVGRVLNIAADLEGRPPVGVEVEVTGGGGVSIQDDEGRECKVEDLTLLDAPLAIDDPFAVAKAALVVTGFGSRDLLGPERGLRISTWADVPRGSGLGTSSILAAALVRGLLRAQGASDSNEDVSHKVLVLEQLMGTGGGWQDQVGALWPGAKCTTSLPSRPLRLVVEEVPLLPALRHELESRLVLVFTGKVRLARNVLQKVVGRYLRRDARAIASVRRLTELATAGQKALATGDLTALGAVMSETWGLHQELDPHCSNPDVERLFSLVDHLSVGHKLLGAGGGGFALILAKDVHAAAEMRAMLDEFGPPAKVHSWSLG
;
A
#
# COMPACT_ATOMS: atom_id res chain seq x y z
N MET A 1 12.54 15.06 11.80
CA MET A 1 12.16 14.72 13.19
C MET A 1 13.41 14.17 13.87
N VAL A 2 13.41 13.88 15.18
CA VAL A 2 14.60 13.30 15.84
C VAL A 2 14.28 12.10 16.71
N GLN A 3 15.28 11.24 16.85
CA GLN A 3 15.29 10.10 17.77
C GLN A 3 16.47 10.22 18.74
N PRO A 4 16.28 9.98 20.05
CA PRO A 4 17.37 9.93 21.00
C PRO A 4 18.09 8.57 20.90
N LEU A 5 19.41 8.58 20.73
CA LEU A 5 20.23 7.37 20.73
C LEU A 5 21.36 7.49 21.76
N SER A 6 21.58 6.43 22.54
CA SER A 6 22.72 6.35 23.47
C SER A 6 24.04 6.33 22.70
N VAL A 7 25.10 6.92 23.28
CA VAL A 7 26.44 6.95 22.66
C VAL A 7 26.97 5.55 22.27
N SER A 8 26.59 4.51 23.03
CA SER A 8 26.85 3.11 22.66
C SER A 8 26.23 2.69 21.32
N SER A 9 25.00 3.10 21.04
CA SER A 9 24.31 2.83 19.76
C SER A 9 24.86 3.68 18.62
N LEU A 10 25.36 4.89 18.92
CA LEU A 10 26.05 5.75 17.93
C LEU A 10 27.35 5.11 17.43
N LEU A 11 28.10 4.45 18.31
CA LEU A 11 29.35 3.77 17.94
C LEU A 11 29.14 2.57 16.99
N SER A 12 27.97 1.92 17.04
CA SER A 12 27.54 0.94 16.02
C SER A 12 26.95 1.57 14.75
N LEU A 13 26.54 2.84 14.79
CA LEU A 13 25.93 3.57 13.68
C LEU A 13 26.88 4.66 13.15
N GLN A 14 28.07 4.28 12.68
CA GLN A 14 29.11 5.17 12.09
C GLN A 14 28.69 5.79 10.73
N GLN A 15 27.55 6.46 10.72
CA GLN A 15 26.69 6.60 9.54
C GLN A 15 26.37 8.06 9.21
N ALA A 16 25.80 8.31 8.02
CA ALA A 16 25.95 9.58 7.30
C ALA A 16 24.86 10.66 7.53
N LYS A 17 24.15 10.66 8.66
CA LYS A 17 23.14 11.70 8.98
C LYS A 17 23.66 12.77 9.94
N PRO A 18 23.06 13.97 9.95
CA PRO A 18 23.39 15.01 10.93
C PRO A 18 22.79 14.71 12.30
N TYR A 19 23.46 15.21 13.34
CA TYR A 19 23.01 15.25 14.72
C TYR A 19 22.71 16.69 15.12
N TYR A 20 21.73 16.90 16.00
CA TYR A 20 21.27 18.23 16.38
C TYR A 20 21.81 18.63 17.76
N SER A 21 22.35 19.85 17.86
CA SER A 21 22.43 20.56 19.15
C SER A 21 21.14 21.35 19.38
N ALA A 22 20.75 21.47 20.64
CA ALA A 22 19.44 21.97 21.05
C ALA A 22 19.55 22.89 22.28
N GLU A 23 18.65 23.87 22.38
CA GLU A 23 18.47 24.58 23.65
C GLU A 23 17.81 23.64 24.68
N SER A 24 18.39 23.55 25.88
CA SER A 24 17.89 22.67 26.92
C SER A 24 16.57 23.20 27.49
N SER A 25 15.46 22.56 27.14
CA SER A 25 14.15 22.87 27.71
C SER A 25 14.16 22.62 29.21
N SER A 26 14.08 23.68 30.02
CA SER A 26 14.13 23.64 31.49
C SER A 26 12.81 23.15 32.12
N ALA A 27 12.26 22.07 31.58
CA ALA A 27 11.07 21.38 32.08
C ALA A 27 11.52 20.04 32.72
N GLY A 28 11.62 20.03 34.05
CA GLY A 28 12.14 18.89 34.80
C GLY A 28 11.16 17.73 34.88
N GLY A 29 11.14 16.87 33.84
CA GLY A 29 10.63 15.51 33.91
C GLY A 29 11.80 14.53 33.85
N GLU A 30 11.80 13.50 34.72
CA GLU A 30 12.82 12.46 34.68
C GLU A 30 12.64 11.61 33.40
N LEU A 31 13.68 11.55 32.57
CA LEU A 31 13.72 10.63 31.44
C LEU A 31 13.99 9.21 31.96
N SER A 32 13.04 8.31 31.73
CA SER A 32 13.17 6.88 32.03
C SER A 32 14.48 6.29 31.46
N PRO A 33 15.11 5.32 32.15
CA PRO A 33 16.40 4.79 31.74
C PRO A 33 16.36 4.14 30.35
N PRO A 34 17.47 4.18 29.59
CA PRO A 34 17.50 3.66 28.23
C PRO A 34 17.21 2.15 28.19
N LEU A 35 16.26 1.77 27.34
CA LEU A 35 15.92 0.37 27.09
C LEU A 35 17.13 -0.38 26.52
N GLN A 36 17.38 -1.59 27.04
CA GLN A 36 18.39 -2.49 26.48
C GLN A 36 17.95 -2.99 25.09
N PRO A 37 18.91 -3.34 24.19
CA PRO A 37 18.59 -3.86 22.86
C PRO A 37 17.94 -5.26 22.97
N LEU A 38 16.61 -5.28 22.99
CA LEU A 38 15.80 -6.49 22.97
C LEU A 38 15.89 -7.16 21.59
N LYS A 39 16.02 -8.50 21.61
CA LYS A 39 15.96 -9.33 20.40
C LYS A 39 14.55 -9.84 20.20
N ASN A 40 14.16 -9.98 18.92
CA ASN A 40 12.95 -10.63 18.42
C ASN A 40 11.65 -9.77 18.49
N PRO A 41 10.93 -9.52 17.38
CA PRO A 41 9.76 -8.61 17.38
C PRO A 41 8.46 -9.16 18.01
N LEU A 42 8.40 -10.45 18.34
CA LEU A 42 7.14 -11.18 18.57
C LEU A 42 6.61 -11.16 20.03
N GLU A 43 7.37 -10.61 20.99
CA GLU A 43 7.00 -10.62 22.42
C GLU A 43 6.80 -9.20 23.00
N ARG A 44 5.92 -8.39 22.38
CA ARG A 44 5.49 -7.10 22.95
C ARG A 44 4.38 -7.28 23.99
N ALA A 45 4.74 -7.41 25.27
CA ALA A 45 3.82 -7.17 26.38
C ALA A 45 3.48 -5.67 26.50
N PRO A 46 2.25 -5.28 26.88
CA PRO A 46 1.85 -3.87 26.93
C PRO A 46 2.41 -3.15 28.17
N ALA A 47 3.36 -2.24 27.96
CA ALA A 47 3.77 -1.27 28.98
C ALA A 47 2.63 -0.28 29.30
N SER A 48 2.64 0.32 30.50
CA SER A 48 1.50 1.05 31.07
C SER A 48 1.78 2.53 31.38
N HIS A 49 0.75 3.34 31.15
CA HIS A 49 0.48 4.68 31.71
C HIS A 49 1.55 5.78 31.66
N ALA A 50 1.29 6.77 30.81
CA ALA A 50 1.31 8.19 31.19
C ALA A 50 0.32 8.97 30.31
N PRO A 51 -0.34 10.05 30.79
CA PRO A 51 -0.99 11.01 29.89
C PRO A 51 0.07 11.72 29.02
N PRO A 52 -0.31 12.31 27.87
CA PRO A 52 0.64 13.01 27.01
C PRO A 52 1.17 14.28 27.70
N ALA A 53 2.32 14.14 28.37
CA ALA A 53 3.15 15.26 28.77
C ALA A 53 3.52 16.07 27.52
N VAL A 54 3.61 17.41 27.67
CA VAL A 54 3.85 18.32 26.54
C VAL A 54 5.09 17.87 25.76
N GLU A 55 4.87 17.40 24.53
CA GLU A 55 5.90 16.77 23.70
C GLU A 55 7.14 17.69 23.61
N PRO A 56 8.36 17.23 23.94
CA PRO A 56 9.49 18.14 23.95
C PRO A 56 9.83 18.58 22.52
N ARG A 57 9.63 19.87 22.26
CA ARG A 57 10.01 20.56 21.03
C ARG A 57 11.05 21.62 21.39
N GLY A 58 12.14 21.66 20.65
CA GLY A 58 13.22 22.61 20.88
C GLY A 58 13.77 23.21 19.60
N LEU A 59 14.45 24.34 19.74
CA LEU A 59 15.15 25.03 18.66
C LEU A 59 16.44 24.27 18.33
N VAL A 60 16.71 24.02 17.05
CA VAL A 60 17.98 23.44 16.60
C VAL A 60 19.01 24.56 16.48
N THR A 61 20.02 24.53 17.35
CA THR A 61 21.06 25.57 17.44
C THR A 61 22.23 25.28 16.49
N ASN A 62 22.57 24.00 16.30
CA ASN A 62 23.64 23.54 15.42
C ASN A 62 23.32 22.17 14.81
N LEU A 63 23.92 21.88 13.66
CA LEU A 63 23.96 20.57 13.02
C LEU A 63 25.39 20.02 13.10
N LEU A 64 25.57 18.72 13.27
CA LEU A 64 26.88 18.05 13.33
C LEU A 64 26.90 16.85 12.38
N GLN A 65 27.83 16.80 11.43
CA GLN A 65 27.93 15.71 10.46
C GLN A 65 28.98 14.69 10.94
N LYS A 66 28.57 13.43 11.17
CA LYS A 66 29.44 12.34 11.66
C LYS A 66 30.35 12.70 12.87
N PRO A 67 29.86 13.43 13.90
CA PRO A 67 30.66 13.77 15.06
C PRO A 67 31.07 12.51 15.84
N ASN A 68 32.27 12.53 16.42
CA ASN A 68 32.66 11.58 17.45
C ASN A 68 32.05 11.95 18.82
N ALA A 69 32.21 11.09 19.83
CA ALA A 69 31.60 11.30 21.14
C ALA A 69 32.04 12.63 21.82
N LEU A 70 33.30 13.04 21.67
CA LEU A 70 33.81 14.31 22.19
C LEU A 70 33.14 15.50 21.49
N GLU A 71 32.99 15.44 20.16
CA GLU A 71 32.35 16.50 19.37
C GLU A 71 30.85 16.64 19.68
N LEU A 72 30.18 15.57 20.13
CA LEU A 72 28.80 15.62 20.64
C LEU A 72 28.72 16.30 22.02
N GLU A 73 29.67 16.01 22.92
CA GLU A 73 29.77 16.62 24.25
C GLU A 73 30.12 18.13 24.14
N GLU A 74 31.18 18.48 23.41
CA GLU A 74 31.65 19.85 23.24
C GLU A 74 30.61 20.76 22.56
N ALA A 75 29.80 20.21 21.65
CA ALA A 75 28.73 20.96 20.97
C ALA A 75 27.39 20.97 21.73
N GLY A 76 27.31 20.38 22.93
CA GLY A 76 26.08 20.29 23.72
C GLY A 76 24.96 19.49 23.04
N ALA A 77 25.31 18.54 22.17
CA ALA A 77 24.36 17.76 21.38
C ALA A 77 23.83 16.49 22.08
N LEU A 78 24.09 16.36 23.39
CA LEU A 78 23.55 15.31 24.25
C LEU A 78 22.40 15.86 25.11
N VAL A 79 21.24 15.22 25.04
CA VAL A 79 20.10 15.47 25.93
C VAL A 79 20.18 14.61 27.19
N GLY A 80 19.26 14.83 28.14
CA GLY A 80 19.21 14.12 29.42
C GLY A 80 19.30 12.60 29.26
N GLY A 81 20.13 11.96 30.10
CA GLY A 81 20.49 10.54 29.97
C GLY A 81 21.67 10.25 29.04
N GLY A 82 22.28 11.26 28.41
CA GLY A 82 23.48 11.09 27.56
C GLY A 82 23.16 10.53 26.17
N ALA A 83 22.00 10.88 25.63
CA ALA A 83 21.58 10.48 24.28
C ALA A 83 21.76 11.64 23.29
N ALA A 84 22.23 11.35 22.07
CA ALA A 84 22.30 12.34 20.99
C ALA A 84 21.00 12.40 20.19
N LEU A 85 20.68 13.58 19.64
CA LEU A 85 19.54 13.77 18.75
C LEU A 85 19.93 13.41 17.31
N LEU A 86 19.59 12.19 16.86
CA LEU A 86 19.76 11.77 15.47
C LEU A 86 18.60 12.28 14.60
N ASP A 87 18.91 12.88 13.46
CA ASP A 87 17.91 13.31 12.47
C ASP A 87 17.29 12.12 11.71
N THR A 88 15.95 12.10 11.59
CA THR A 88 15.27 11.08 10.80
C THR A 88 15.44 11.25 9.29
N GLY A 89 15.68 12.47 8.80
CA GLY A 89 15.67 12.78 7.36
C GLY A 89 14.38 13.48 6.87
N ILE A 90 13.47 13.86 7.78
CA ILE A 90 12.11 14.35 7.42
C ILE A 90 11.85 15.73 8.01
N PHE A 91 11.54 16.71 7.14
CA PHE A 91 11.15 18.08 7.49
C PHE A 91 9.66 18.33 7.23
N ALA A 92 8.98 18.94 8.19
CA ALA A 92 7.62 19.46 8.03
C ALA A 92 7.68 20.99 7.85
N VAL A 93 7.56 21.46 6.61
CA VAL A 93 7.67 22.89 6.26
C VAL A 93 6.28 23.50 6.10
N LYS A 94 5.97 24.59 6.82
CA LYS A 94 4.66 25.26 6.78
C LYS A 94 4.77 26.78 6.84
N GLY A 95 3.71 27.48 6.40
CA GLY A 95 3.57 28.93 6.52
C GLY A 95 4.66 29.70 5.74
N GLY A 96 5.35 30.61 6.43
CA GLY A 96 6.41 31.45 5.84
C GLY A 96 7.51 30.63 5.15
N ALA A 97 8.09 29.66 5.86
CA ALA A 97 9.16 28.80 5.34
C ALA A 97 8.79 28.07 4.03
N TRP A 98 7.51 27.69 3.86
CA TRP A 98 7.03 27.06 2.63
C TRP A 98 6.94 28.07 1.48
N ARG A 99 6.49 29.31 1.77
CA ARG A 99 6.50 30.41 0.80
C ARG A 99 7.91 30.78 0.39
N ASP A 100 8.86 30.85 1.33
CA ASP A 100 10.26 31.16 1.04
C ASP A 100 10.88 30.09 0.12
N LEU A 101 10.59 28.80 0.37
CA LEU A 101 11.03 27.68 -0.47
C LEU A 101 10.41 27.72 -1.89
N LEU A 102 9.11 27.97 -2.01
CA LEU A 102 8.46 28.16 -3.32
C LEU A 102 9.01 29.38 -4.06
N THR A 103 9.37 30.45 -3.34
CA THR A 103 9.97 31.66 -3.93
C THR A 103 11.35 31.36 -4.50
N LEU A 104 12.18 30.59 -3.77
CA LEU A 104 13.49 30.12 -4.24
C LEU A 104 13.38 29.28 -5.52
N MET A 105 12.39 28.38 -5.62
CA MET A 105 12.12 27.58 -6.82
C MET A 105 11.56 28.40 -8.00
N ALA A 106 10.92 29.53 -7.71
CA ALA A 106 10.36 30.43 -8.73
C ALA A 106 11.39 31.38 -9.36
N LEU A 107 12.60 31.50 -8.80
CA LEU A 107 13.65 32.40 -9.30
C LEU A 107 14.03 32.12 -10.76
N ARG A 108 14.45 33.17 -11.47
CA ARG A 108 14.93 33.10 -12.86
C ARG A 108 16.25 33.90 -12.98
N PRO A 109 17.36 33.29 -13.46
CA PRO A 109 17.51 31.89 -13.87
C PRO A 109 17.24 30.91 -12.72
N ASN A 110 16.79 29.70 -13.04
CA ASN A 110 16.41 28.70 -12.05
C ASN A 110 17.67 28.13 -11.36
N PRO A 111 17.82 28.21 -10.03
CA PRO A 111 19.01 27.72 -9.33
C PRO A 111 19.27 26.22 -9.53
N VAL A 112 18.23 25.40 -9.67
CA VAL A 112 18.35 23.96 -9.89
C VAL A 112 18.79 23.65 -11.32
N GLU A 113 18.32 24.43 -12.30
CA GLU A 113 18.74 24.34 -13.70
C GLU A 113 20.20 24.76 -13.88
N ALA A 114 20.64 25.76 -13.11
CA ALA A 114 22.03 26.18 -13.04
C ALA A 114 22.94 25.07 -12.46
N LEU A 115 22.54 24.40 -11.36
CA LEU A 115 23.26 23.22 -10.83
C LEU A 115 23.38 22.10 -11.86
N LEU A 116 22.26 21.72 -12.50
CA LEU A 116 22.22 20.65 -13.48
C LEU A 116 23.07 20.98 -14.73
N THR A 117 23.22 22.25 -15.06
CA THR A 117 24.03 22.72 -16.20
C THR A 117 25.52 22.87 -15.84
N SER A 118 25.85 23.24 -14.61
CA SER A 118 27.24 23.37 -14.15
C SER A 118 27.87 22.03 -13.74
N GLY A 119 27.05 21.06 -13.33
CA GLY A 119 27.51 19.77 -12.81
C GLY A 119 28.06 19.83 -11.39
N GLU A 120 27.78 20.90 -10.64
CA GLU A 120 28.19 21.03 -9.23
C GLU A 120 27.33 20.15 -8.30
N GLU A 121 28.00 19.43 -7.38
CA GLU A 121 27.34 18.50 -6.47
C GLU A 121 26.87 19.20 -5.19
N MET A 122 25.55 19.30 -5.03
CA MET A 122 24.87 19.84 -3.85
C MET A 122 24.42 18.70 -2.91
N SER A 123 24.67 18.85 -1.61
CA SER A 123 24.03 18.01 -0.59
C SER A 123 22.65 18.58 -0.26
N LEU A 124 21.63 18.23 -1.06
CA LEU A 124 20.27 18.77 -0.97
C LEU A 124 19.75 18.81 0.48
N TYR A 125 19.97 17.72 1.22
CA TYR A 125 19.53 17.58 2.60
C TYR A 125 20.26 18.52 3.56
N GLU A 126 21.59 18.44 3.60
CA GLU A 126 22.42 19.14 4.58
C GLU A 126 22.46 20.65 4.34
N GLU A 127 22.38 21.07 3.08
CA GLU A 127 22.41 22.49 2.71
C GLU A 127 21.06 23.17 2.93
N MET A 128 19.93 22.49 2.72
CA MET A 128 18.61 22.98 3.16
C MET A 128 18.50 23.02 4.69
N ALA A 129 18.93 21.97 5.39
CA ALA A 129 18.95 21.92 6.85
C ALA A 129 19.80 23.05 7.44
N GLY A 130 21.03 23.23 6.91
CA GLY A 130 21.96 24.27 7.33
C GLY A 130 21.46 25.69 7.04
N ALA A 131 20.55 25.87 6.09
CA ALA A 131 19.95 27.18 5.83
C ALA A 131 19.02 27.63 6.96
N TRP A 132 18.30 26.70 7.60
CA TRP A 132 17.44 26.98 8.75
C TRP A 132 18.18 27.02 10.11
N VAL A 133 19.48 26.72 10.13
CA VAL A 133 20.31 26.65 11.35
C VAL A 133 21.49 27.64 11.24
N PRO A 134 21.42 28.83 11.87
CA PRO A 134 22.39 29.91 11.67
C PRO A 134 23.87 29.55 11.87
N ALA A 135 24.18 28.60 12.75
CA ALA A 135 25.55 28.10 12.97
C ALA A 135 26.20 27.51 11.70
N ARG A 136 25.41 27.17 10.66
CA ARG A 136 25.87 26.63 9.38
C ARG A 136 25.86 27.64 8.22
N HIS A 137 25.43 28.89 8.44
CA HIS A 137 25.41 29.93 7.40
C HIS A 137 26.81 30.28 6.86
N SER A 138 27.85 30.20 7.68
CA SER A 138 29.25 30.39 7.26
C SER A 138 29.75 29.26 6.35
N TRP A 139 29.47 28.00 6.73
CA TRP A 139 29.75 26.80 5.93
C TRP A 139 29.02 26.81 4.59
N LEU A 140 27.80 27.36 4.53
CA LEU A 140 27.05 27.52 3.29
C LEU A 140 27.69 28.50 2.29
N GLN A 141 28.49 29.49 2.71
CA GLN A 141 29.04 30.49 1.77
C GLN A 141 29.97 29.89 0.70
N SER A 142 30.55 28.70 0.95
CA SER A 142 31.37 27.97 0.00
C SER A 142 30.63 26.83 -0.71
N ARG A 143 29.29 26.84 -0.73
CA ARG A 143 28.46 25.80 -1.36
C ARG A 143 27.67 26.37 -2.55
N PRO A 144 27.45 25.61 -3.64
CA PRO A 144 26.87 26.10 -4.90
C PRO A 144 25.61 26.98 -4.77
N LEU A 145 24.64 26.57 -3.94
CA LEU A 145 23.42 27.35 -3.69
C LEU A 145 23.37 27.98 -2.29
N GLY A 146 24.40 27.80 -1.46
CA GLY A 146 24.39 28.15 -0.05
C GLY A 146 24.09 29.63 0.27
N PRO A 147 24.59 30.62 -0.49
CA PRO A 147 24.19 32.02 -0.33
C PRO A 147 22.68 32.25 -0.55
N LEU A 148 22.11 31.69 -1.63
CA LEU A 148 20.67 31.80 -1.94
C LEU A 148 19.81 31.08 -0.89
N LEU A 149 20.22 29.88 -0.46
CA LEU A 149 19.55 29.15 0.60
C LEU A 149 19.54 29.96 1.91
N THR A 150 20.67 30.61 2.25
CA THR A 150 20.77 31.49 3.42
C THR A 150 19.86 32.71 3.30
N GLU A 151 19.82 33.38 2.14
CA GLU A 151 19.01 34.59 1.91
C GLU A 151 17.49 34.32 1.99
N TYR A 152 17.02 33.22 1.40
CA TYR A 152 15.61 32.89 1.30
C TYR A 152 15.13 32.07 2.50
N LEU A 153 15.78 30.95 2.81
CA LEU A 153 15.32 30.02 3.86
C LEU A 153 15.78 30.44 5.27
N GLY A 154 16.93 31.11 5.40
CA GLY A 154 17.52 31.54 6.68
C GLY A 154 16.73 32.60 7.47
N ARG A 155 15.59 33.04 6.92
CA ARG A 155 14.55 33.83 7.60
C ARG A 155 13.78 32.99 8.62
N SER A 156 13.67 31.69 8.37
CA SER A 156 13.02 30.71 9.25
C SER A 156 14.03 29.99 10.15
N ARG A 157 13.55 29.18 11.12
CA ARG A 157 14.38 28.39 12.03
C ARG A 157 13.93 26.94 12.06
N LEU A 158 14.88 26.02 12.20
CA LEU A 158 14.60 24.59 12.34
C LEU A 158 14.24 24.26 13.79
N TRP A 159 13.13 23.52 13.96
CA TRP A 159 12.67 23.00 15.24
C TRP A 159 12.61 21.47 15.15
N TYR A 160 12.99 20.79 16.23
CA TYR A 160 12.86 19.34 16.31
C TYR A 160 11.60 18.92 17.08
N HIS A 161 11.23 17.67 16.87
CA HIS A 161 10.17 16.97 17.56
C HIS A 161 10.59 15.50 17.66
N PHE A 162 10.45 14.92 18.85
CA PHE A 162 10.83 13.55 19.15
C PHE A 162 9.86 12.55 18.54
N ALA A 163 10.40 11.48 17.96
CA ALA A 163 9.63 10.35 17.43
C ALA A 163 10.22 9.02 17.98
N PRO A 164 9.94 8.67 19.26
CA PRO A 164 10.53 7.49 19.90
C PRO A 164 10.03 6.17 19.32
N GLU A 165 8.83 6.17 18.71
CA GLU A 165 8.18 5.01 18.08
C GLU A 165 8.88 4.50 16.80
N LEU A 166 9.85 5.25 16.25
CA LEU A 166 10.50 4.91 15.00
C LEU A 166 11.68 3.96 15.19
N GLU A 167 11.66 2.81 14.53
CA GLU A 167 12.82 1.93 14.43
C GLU A 167 13.74 2.41 13.30
N PHE A 168 14.96 2.84 13.65
CA PHE A 168 15.93 3.33 12.67
C PHE A 168 16.73 2.17 12.08
N LEU A 169 16.49 1.87 10.79
CA LEU A 169 17.32 0.96 9.99
C LEU A 169 18.37 1.76 9.22
N HIS A 170 19.61 1.26 9.11
CA HIS A 170 20.65 1.91 8.31
C HIS A 170 21.19 0.99 7.21
N PHE A 171 21.15 1.49 5.98
CA PHE A 171 21.70 0.85 4.78
C PHE A 171 22.96 1.62 4.34
N GLY A 172 24.04 1.51 5.12
CA GLY A 172 25.33 2.18 4.83
C GLY A 172 26.29 1.33 4.01
N THR A 173 26.19 0.00 4.15
CA THR A 173 26.94 -1.00 3.38
C THR A 173 26.01 -2.03 2.75
N THR A 174 26.49 -2.76 1.75
CA THR A 174 25.69 -3.82 1.11
C THR A 174 25.47 -5.02 2.04
N SER A 175 26.38 -5.29 2.98
CA SER A 175 26.19 -6.33 4.02
C SER A 175 25.00 -5.97 4.93
N GLU A 176 24.89 -4.73 5.42
CA GLU A 176 23.76 -4.28 6.25
C GLU A 176 22.39 -4.45 5.54
N VAL A 177 22.35 -4.24 4.22
CA VAL A 177 21.13 -4.49 3.40
C VAL A 177 20.74 -5.96 3.44
N LEU A 178 21.70 -6.88 3.25
CA LEU A 178 21.46 -8.32 3.29
C LEU A 178 21.05 -8.81 4.69
N ASP A 179 21.71 -8.31 5.74
CA ASP A 179 21.40 -8.68 7.13
C ASP A 179 20.00 -8.21 7.55
N HIS A 180 19.60 -7.00 7.16
CA HIS A 180 18.24 -6.52 7.38
C HIS A 180 17.20 -7.35 6.62
N LEU A 181 17.44 -7.67 5.34
CA LEU A 181 16.53 -8.49 4.52
C LEU A 181 16.32 -9.89 5.11
N ALA A 182 17.39 -10.53 5.59
CA ALA A 182 17.31 -11.84 6.24
C ALA A 182 16.58 -11.82 7.60
N SER A 183 16.52 -10.65 8.27
CA SER A 183 16.04 -10.55 9.65
C SER A 183 14.52 -10.40 9.82
N GLY A 184 13.78 -9.98 8.79
CA GLY A 184 12.35 -9.69 8.98
C GLY A 184 11.53 -9.19 7.78
N TRP A 185 12.00 -9.24 6.54
CA TRP A 185 11.17 -8.79 5.41
C TRP A 185 9.97 -9.74 5.20
N PRO A 186 8.71 -9.25 5.17
CA PRO A 186 7.56 -10.12 4.93
C PRO A 186 7.66 -10.79 3.56
N MET A 187 7.49 -12.11 3.49
CA MET A 187 7.55 -12.88 2.23
C MET A 187 6.53 -12.43 1.17
N ALA A 188 5.58 -11.55 1.53
CA ALA A 188 4.60 -10.93 0.66
C ALA A 188 5.20 -10.27 -0.60
N ASP A 189 6.40 -9.66 -0.53
CA ASP A 189 7.00 -8.99 -1.70
C ASP A 189 7.74 -9.92 -2.68
N ARG A 190 7.74 -11.24 -2.45
CA ARG A 190 8.05 -12.24 -3.48
C ARG A 190 6.97 -12.31 -4.60
N GLN A 191 6.10 -11.30 -4.68
CA GLN A 191 4.88 -11.26 -5.50
C GLN A 191 5.12 -11.28 -7.02
N LEU A 192 6.31 -10.96 -7.53
CA LEU A 192 6.60 -11.01 -8.98
C LEU A 192 7.93 -11.70 -9.28
N SER A 193 8.09 -12.94 -8.81
CA SER A 193 9.27 -13.78 -9.09
C SER A 193 8.87 -15.18 -9.54
N ASN A 194 9.66 -15.75 -10.45
CA ASN A 194 9.45 -17.07 -11.06
C ASN A 194 10.66 -17.96 -10.74
N VAL A 195 10.65 -18.56 -9.55
CA VAL A 195 11.73 -19.40 -9.04
C VAL A 195 11.41 -20.88 -9.29
N ARG A 196 12.35 -21.56 -9.96
CA ARG A 196 12.30 -23.00 -10.26
C ARG A 196 13.60 -23.74 -9.90
N GLY A 197 14.72 -23.01 -9.86
CA GLY A 197 16.01 -23.52 -9.41
C GLY A 197 16.14 -23.59 -7.89
N ASP A 198 17.31 -24.01 -7.46
CA ASP A 198 17.69 -24.09 -6.04
C ASP A 198 18.06 -22.69 -5.50
N VAL A 199 17.49 -22.31 -4.37
CA VAL A 199 17.65 -20.97 -3.77
C VAL A 199 17.68 -21.08 -2.24
N GLY A 200 18.74 -20.55 -1.62
CA GLY A 200 18.90 -20.52 -0.17
C GLY A 200 17.73 -19.84 0.56
N LEU A 201 17.40 -20.36 1.74
CA LEU A 201 16.19 -20.01 2.51
C LEU A 201 16.03 -18.51 2.76
N ASN A 202 17.13 -17.85 3.13
CA ASN A 202 17.19 -16.43 3.50
C ASN A 202 17.41 -15.51 2.29
N THR A 203 17.53 -16.06 1.08
CA THR A 203 17.73 -15.27 -0.14
C THR A 203 16.41 -14.63 -0.59
N VAL A 204 16.48 -13.34 -0.94
CA VAL A 204 15.34 -12.55 -1.39
C VAL A 204 15.38 -12.42 -2.91
N VAL A 205 14.29 -12.79 -3.58
CA VAL A 205 14.18 -12.80 -5.05
C VAL A 205 12.99 -11.93 -5.47
N ILE A 206 13.26 -10.84 -6.16
CA ILE A 206 12.27 -9.80 -6.56
C ILE A 206 12.36 -9.60 -8.08
N GLY A 207 11.23 -9.57 -8.78
CA GLY A 207 11.19 -9.23 -10.21
C GLY A 207 11.99 -10.17 -11.11
N SER A 208 12.29 -11.39 -10.65
CA SER A 208 13.33 -12.23 -11.27
C SER A 208 12.85 -13.63 -11.66
N THR A 209 13.48 -14.21 -12.70
CA THR A 209 13.35 -15.62 -13.07
C THR A 209 14.61 -16.40 -12.66
N VAL A 210 14.44 -17.60 -12.11
CA VAL A 210 15.51 -18.54 -11.76
C VAL A 210 15.13 -19.93 -12.29
N ASP A 211 15.84 -20.46 -13.29
CA ASP A 211 15.49 -21.73 -13.95
C ASP A 211 15.85 -22.99 -13.15
N VAL A 212 15.27 -24.13 -13.53
CA VAL A 212 15.32 -25.44 -12.84
C VAL A 212 16.74 -25.92 -12.47
N MET A 213 17.76 -25.51 -13.22
CA MET A 213 19.17 -25.91 -12.98
C MET A 213 20.07 -24.75 -12.54
N ALA A 214 19.52 -23.56 -12.31
CA ALA A 214 20.23 -22.50 -11.60
C ALA A 214 20.28 -22.82 -10.10
N SER A 215 21.37 -22.44 -9.43
CA SER A 215 21.52 -22.59 -7.97
C SER A 215 22.05 -21.30 -7.36
N ILE A 216 21.43 -20.85 -6.27
CA ILE A 216 21.69 -19.58 -5.60
C ILE A 216 21.90 -19.83 -4.11
N GLY A 217 23.05 -19.43 -3.59
CA GLY A 217 23.40 -19.54 -2.18
C GLY A 217 22.50 -18.73 -1.24
N ASP A 218 22.79 -18.82 0.06
CA ASP A 218 21.93 -18.29 1.11
C ASP A 218 22.21 -16.81 1.46
N GLY A 219 21.18 -16.10 1.94
CA GLY A 219 21.28 -14.72 2.40
C GLY A 219 21.66 -13.69 1.33
N GLY A 220 21.33 -13.95 0.06
CA GLY A 220 21.54 -13.02 -1.06
C GLY A 220 20.31 -12.19 -1.44
N LEU A 221 20.48 -11.30 -2.42
CA LEU A 221 19.43 -10.49 -3.03
C LEU A 221 19.51 -10.59 -4.56
N ILE A 222 18.42 -11.02 -5.20
CA ILE A 222 18.31 -11.16 -6.66
C ILE A 222 17.16 -10.26 -7.13
N CYS A 223 17.48 -9.22 -7.90
CA CYS A 223 16.53 -8.20 -8.34
C CYS A 223 16.48 -8.07 -9.87
N ASP A 224 15.25 -8.03 -10.40
CA ASP A 224 14.93 -7.73 -11.80
C ASP A 224 15.87 -8.44 -12.83
N SER A 225 16.18 -9.73 -12.58
CA SER A 225 17.20 -10.55 -13.28
C SER A 225 16.62 -11.85 -13.87
N LYS A 226 17.26 -12.39 -14.91
CA LYS A 226 16.88 -13.67 -15.56
C LYS A 226 18.04 -14.67 -15.52
N LEU A 227 18.00 -15.59 -14.55
CA LEU A 227 19.05 -16.57 -14.26
C LEU A 227 18.70 -17.94 -14.85
N GLY A 228 19.33 -18.27 -15.98
CA GLY A 228 19.11 -19.48 -16.76
C GLY A 228 19.87 -20.69 -16.22
N ALA A 229 19.57 -21.86 -16.79
CA ALA A 229 19.99 -23.21 -16.36
C ALA A 229 21.51 -23.47 -16.23
N GLN A 230 22.38 -22.54 -16.62
CA GLN A 230 23.84 -22.63 -16.48
C GLN A 230 24.41 -21.53 -15.56
N THR A 231 23.63 -21.07 -14.58
CA THR A 231 24.02 -20.02 -13.63
C THR A 231 24.15 -20.57 -12.21
N THR A 232 25.29 -20.34 -11.57
CA THR A 232 25.50 -20.56 -10.13
C THR A 232 25.87 -19.24 -9.45
N VAL A 233 25.25 -18.94 -8.32
CA VAL A 233 25.50 -17.75 -7.51
C VAL A 233 25.79 -18.18 -6.08
N GLY A 234 26.87 -17.66 -5.49
CA GLY A 234 27.25 -17.95 -4.11
C GLY A 234 26.32 -17.33 -3.06
N SER A 235 26.65 -17.57 -1.78
CA SER A 235 25.93 -17.00 -0.65
C SER A 235 26.27 -15.51 -0.45
N ARG A 236 25.34 -14.74 0.11
CA ARG A 236 25.45 -13.29 0.33
C ARG A 236 25.92 -12.53 -0.92
N CYS A 237 25.25 -12.75 -2.05
CA CYS A 237 25.48 -11.99 -3.28
C CYS A 237 24.32 -11.03 -3.58
N VAL A 238 24.62 -9.93 -4.27
CA VAL A 238 23.60 -9.00 -4.79
C VAL A 238 23.66 -9.00 -6.32
N ILE A 239 22.60 -9.45 -6.97
CA ILE A 239 22.51 -9.55 -8.44
C ILE A 239 21.37 -8.64 -8.92
N PHE A 240 21.67 -7.70 -9.82
CA PHE A 240 20.67 -6.76 -10.36
C PHE A 240 20.76 -6.65 -11.89
N GLY A 241 19.63 -6.82 -12.58
CA GLY A 241 19.52 -6.64 -14.04
C GLY A 241 20.25 -7.70 -14.88
N LEU A 242 20.65 -8.82 -14.29
CA LEU A 242 21.50 -9.82 -14.94
C LEU A 242 20.65 -10.76 -15.81
N ASP A 243 20.77 -10.66 -17.13
CA ASP A 243 20.16 -11.60 -18.08
C ASP A 243 21.22 -12.61 -18.58
N THR A 244 20.94 -13.89 -18.35
CA THR A 244 21.79 -15.03 -18.76
C THR A 244 21.09 -15.97 -19.74
N TYR A 245 19.85 -15.67 -20.14
CA TYR A 245 19.12 -16.41 -21.18
C TYR A 245 19.49 -15.94 -22.59
N HIS A 246 19.75 -14.63 -22.75
CA HIS A 246 20.03 -14.02 -24.05
C HIS A 246 21.50 -13.64 -24.27
N ALA A 247 22.36 -13.82 -23.27
CA ALA A 247 23.78 -13.52 -23.41
C ALA A 247 24.50 -14.49 -24.37
N HIS A 248 25.29 -13.94 -25.28
CA HIS A 248 26.13 -14.72 -26.21
C HIS A 248 27.39 -15.26 -25.52
N LEU A 249 27.22 -16.18 -24.55
CA LEU A 249 28.34 -16.90 -23.93
C LEU A 249 29.23 -17.53 -25.02
N SER A 250 30.45 -17.01 -25.15
CA SER A 250 31.17 -17.00 -26.43
C SER A 250 31.78 -18.34 -26.82
N LYS A 251 31.02 -19.19 -27.55
CA LYS A 251 31.47 -20.46 -28.18
C LYS A 251 32.09 -21.52 -27.25
N THR A 252 32.11 -21.30 -25.94
CA THR A 252 32.63 -22.22 -24.94
C THR A 252 31.53 -22.59 -23.95
N SER A 253 31.35 -23.89 -23.69
CA SER A 253 30.27 -24.42 -22.84
C SER A 253 30.58 -24.23 -21.34
N SER A 254 30.67 -22.98 -20.89
CA SER A 254 31.06 -22.62 -19.52
C SER A 254 29.91 -22.04 -18.71
N THR A 255 29.51 -22.77 -17.66
CA THR A 255 28.62 -22.32 -16.58
C THR A 255 29.11 -21.00 -15.98
N LEU A 256 28.24 -19.99 -15.91
CA LEU A 256 28.53 -18.74 -15.19
C LEU A 256 28.41 -19.04 -13.68
N ALA A 257 29.55 -19.05 -12.99
CA ALA A 257 29.61 -19.26 -11.55
C ALA A 257 30.15 -18.00 -10.85
N ILE A 258 29.27 -17.29 -10.14
CA ILE A 258 29.57 -16.09 -9.36
C ILE A 258 29.87 -16.50 -7.91
N PRO A 259 31.10 -16.30 -7.38
CA PRO A 259 31.44 -16.57 -5.98
C PRO A 259 30.56 -15.82 -4.97
N SER A 260 30.57 -16.30 -3.72
CA SER A 260 29.94 -15.66 -2.56
C SER A 260 30.47 -14.25 -2.28
N HIS A 261 29.71 -13.41 -1.55
CA HIS A 261 30.09 -12.03 -1.16
C HIS A 261 30.33 -11.08 -2.34
N LEU A 262 29.64 -11.25 -3.49
CA LEU A 262 29.79 -10.40 -4.67
C LEU A 262 28.52 -9.63 -5.03
N CYS A 263 28.71 -8.40 -5.49
CA CYS A 263 27.73 -7.58 -6.17
C CYS A 263 27.96 -7.65 -7.69
N VAL A 264 26.91 -7.87 -8.48
CA VAL A 264 26.92 -7.78 -9.94
C VAL A 264 25.67 -7.01 -10.39
N TRP A 265 25.87 -5.85 -11.03
CA TRP A 265 24.79 -4.98 -11.49
C TRP A 265 25.03 -4.54 -12.94
N VAL A 266 24.04 -4.78 -13.80
CA VAL A 266 24.01 -4.28 -15.17
C VAL A 266 23.40 -2.89 -15.19
N VAL A 267 24.19 -1.88 -15.57
CA VAL A 267 23.82 -0.46 -15.55
C VAL A 267 23.61 0.06 -16.98
N PRO A 268 22.39 0.44 -17.40
CA PRO A 268 22.16 1.11 -18.67
C PRO A 268 22.65 2.56 -18.60
N LEU A 269 23.27 3.04 -19.68
CA LEU A 269 23.79 4.41 -19.78
C LEU A 269 23.02 5.27 -20.78
N LEU A 270 23.05 6.58 -20.54
CA LEU A 270 22.59 7.60 -21.48
C LEU A 270 23.34 7.45 -22.81
N GLY A 271 22.59 7.27 -23.90
CA GLY A 271 23.12 6.93 -25.23
C GLY A 271 22.95 5.46 -25.63
N GLY A 272 22.39 4.60 -24.76
CA GLY A 272 21.98 3.23 -25.10
C GLY A 272 23.06 2.16 -24.96
N SER A 273 24.28 2.54 -24.59
CA SER A 273 25.31 1.62 -24.10
C SER A 273 25.06 1.22 -22.64
N GLN A 274 25.87 0.32 -22.10
CA GLN A 274 25.72 -0.23 -20.76
C GLN A 274 27.08 -0.58 -20.13
N VAL A 275 27.08 -0.85 -18.83
CA VAL A 275 28.27 -1.27 -18.06
C VAL A 275 27.87 -2.34 -17.04
N THR A 276 28.62 -3.44 -16.99
CA THR A 276 28.50 -4.42 -15.89
C THR A 276 29.42 -4.05 -14.74
N VAL A 277 28.84 -3.55 -13.66
CA VAL A 277 29.54 -3.27 -12.40
C VAL A 277 29.64 -4.56 -11.60
N CYS A 278 30.87 -4.97 -11.27
CA CYS A 278 31.16 -6.01 -10.29
C CYS A 278 32.01 -5.45 -9.15
N CYS A 279 31.74 -5.86 -7.92
CA CYS A 279 32.54 -5.60 -6.71
C CYS A 279 32.18 -6.63 -5.62
N GLY A 280 32.83 -6.57 -4.47
CA GLY A 280 32.48 -7.31 -3.26
C GLY A 280 31.40 -6.60 -2.43
N VAL A 281 30.59 -7.37 -1.71
CA VAL A 281 29.56 -6.86 -0.77
C VAL A 281 30.17 -6.02 0.36
N ASP A 282 31.42 -6.33 0.73
CA ASP A 282 32.15 -5.71 1.84
C ASP A 282 33.24 -4.74 1.35
N ASP A 283 33.31 -4.44 0.03
CA ASP A 283 34.25 -3.44 -0.53
C ASP A 283 33.79 -2.00 -0.23
N ASN A 284 34.65 -1.18 0.38
CA ASN A 284 34.44 0.28 0.46
C ASN A 284 35.01 0.97 -0.81
N PRO A 285 34.19 1.45 -1.77
CA PRO A 285 34.70 2.01 -3.01
C PRO A 285 35.42 3.36 -2.83
N LYS A 286 35.27 4.01 -1.66
CA LYS A 286 35.93 5.29 -1.35
C LYS A 286 37.20 5.11 -0.52
N GLU A 287 37.57 3.88 -0.16
CA GLU A 287 38.81 3.59 0.58
C GLU A 287 40.05 3.99 -0.23
N GLY A 288 40.97 4.72 0.39
CA GLY A 288 42.16 5.26 -0.29
C GLY A 288 43.19 4.18 -0.61
N TYR A 289 43.44 3.94 -1.90
CA TYR A 289 44.47 3.02 -2.37
C TYR A 289 45.88 3.57 -2.14
N ARG A 290 46.70 2.78 -1.44
CA ARG A 290 48.13 3.01 -1.21
C ARG A 290 48.96 1.86 -1.83
N GLU A 291 50.28 1.93 -1.73
CA GLU A 291 51.15 0.91 -2.33
C GLU A 291 50.90 -0.50 -1.76
N PRO A 292 51.16 -1.58 -2.52
CA PRO A 292 50.84 -2.95 -2.13
C PRO A 292 51.31 -3.32 -0.71
N GLY A 293 50.46 -4.00 0.04
CA GLY A 293 50.71 -4.34 1.45
C GLY A 293 50.43 -3.22 2.47
N SER A 294 50.20 -1.98 2.05
CA SER A 294 49.89 -0.84 2.95
C SER A 294 48.45 -0.32 2.86
N SER A 295 47.67 -0.84 1.91
CA SER A 295 46.33 -0.37 1.56
C SER A 295 45.23 -1.24 2.17
N LYS A 296 44.18 -0.61 2.72
CA LYS A 296 42.94 -1.31 3.14
C LYS A 296 41.95 -1.52 2.00
N ALA A 297 42.09 -0.82 0.88
CA ALA A 297 41.15 -0.94 -0.24
C ALA A 297 41.16 -2.36 -0.84
N THR A 298 39.99 -3.00 -0.82
CA THR A 298 39.71 -4.29 -1.46
C THR A 298 38.96 -4.08 -2.78
N PHE A 299 38.98 -5.10 -3.64
CA PHE A 299 38.09 -5.22 -4.79
C PHE A 299 37.72 -6.69 -5.04
N CYS A 300 36.43 -6.98 -5.18
CA CYS A 300 35.86 -8.33 -5.17
C CYS A 300 36.27 -9.13 -3.92
N GLY A 301 36.38 -8.47 -2.75
CA GLY A 301 36.81 -9.10 -1.50
C GLY A 301 38.30 -9.46 -1.39
N VAL A 302 39.12 -9.09 -2.37
CA VAL A 302 40.58 -9.31 -2.41
C VAL A 302 41.30 -7.96 -2.27
N PRO A 303 42.45 -7.84 -1.58
CA PRO A 303 43.20 -6.58 -1.55
C PRO A 303 43.49 -6.05 -2.96
N LEU A 304 43.23 -4.77 -3.22
CA LEU A 304 43.27 -4.20 -4.58
C LEU A 304 44.67 -4.30 -5.23
N GLY A 305 45.74 -4.24 -4.43
CA GLY A 305 47.10 -4.45 -4.90
C GLY A 305 47.33 -5.86 -5.47
N ASP A 306 46.82 -6.88 -4.76
CA ASP A 306 46.93 -8.29 -5.15
C ASP A 306 46.03 -8.57 -6.37
N TRP A 307 44.83 -7.97 -6.40
CA TRP A 307 43.91 -8.06 -7.54
C TRP A 307 44.55 -7.49 -8.83
N LEU A 308 45.22 -6.34 -8.72
CA LEU A 308 45.97 -5.68 -9.79
C LEU A 308 47.16 -6.53 -10.26
N GLN A 309 47.98 -7.00 -9.31
CA GLN A 309 49.15 -7.83 -9.60
C GLN A 309 48.76 -9.12 -10.31
N ALA A 310 47.74 -9.84 -9.80
CA ALA A 310 47.24 -11.07 -10.39
C ALA A 310 46.80 -10.86 -11.84
N ARG A 311 46.13 -9.73 -12.16
CA ARG A 311 45.64 -9.44 -13.51
C ARG A 311 46.67 -8.76 -14.41
N GLY A 312 47.80 -8.30 -13.90
CA GLY A 312 48.83 -7.59 -14.69
C GLY A 312 48.39 -6.21 -15.17
N VAL A 313 47.62 -5.52 -14.33
CA VAL A 313 47.14 -4.14 -14.51
C VAL A 313 47.93 -3.23 -13.58
N SER A 314 48.40 -2.09 -14.08
CA SER A 314 49.10 -1.08 -13.28
C SER A 314 48.13 -0.03 -12.71
N SER A 315 48.49 0.60 -11.59
CA SER A 315 47.69 1.69 -10.99
C SER A 315 47.53 2.90 -11.92
N ALA A 316 48.50 3.15 -12.81
CA ALA A 316 48.42 4.20 -13.82
C ALA A 316 47.31 3.96 -14.87
N GLU A 317 46.91 2.71 -15.10
CA GLU A 317 45.80 2.36 -16.00
C GLU A 317 44.42 2.55 -15.36
N LEU A 318 44.33 2.63 -14.03
CA LEU A 318 43.08 2.91 -13.31
C LEU A 318 42.87 4.39 -13.02
N TRP A 319 43.94 5.15 -12.75
CA TRP A 319 43.85 6.59 -12.45
C TRP A 319 44.74 7.41 -13.41
N PRO A 320 44.40 7.48 -14.71
CA PRO A 320 45.16 8.25 -15.69
C PRO A 320 45.23 9.72 -15.27
N GLY A 321 46.45 10.27 -15.22
CA GLY A 321 46.71 11.65 -14.79
C GLY A 321 47.02 11.85 -13.30
N PHE A 322 46.95 10.81 -12.45
CA PHE A 322 47.29 10.96 -11.02
C PHE A 322 48.81 11.00 -10.77
N GLY A 323 49.42 12.14 -11.04
CA GLY A 323 50.72 12.55 -10.49
C GLY A 323 51.91 12.51 -11.44
N SER A 324 52.16 13.63 -12.11
CA SER A 324 53.50 14.04 -12.58
C SER A 324 53.77 15.50 -12.18
N VAL A 325 53.51 15.84 -10.92
CA VAL A 325 53.85 17.12 -10.30
C VAL A 325 55.14 16.92 -9.48
N GLY A 326 56.12 17.80 -9.66
CA GLY A 326 57.52 17.50 -9.39
C GLY A 326 57.87 17.18 -7.93
N VAL A 327 58.77 16.22 -7.77
CA VAL A 327 59.61 16.10 -6.57
C VAL A 327 60.46 17.38 -6.50
N LEU A 328 60.44 18.07 -5.36
CA LEU A 328 61.37 19.16 -5.06
C LEU A 328 62.74 18.58 -4.69
N GLU A 329 63.52 18.17 -5.70
CA GLU A 329 64.91 17.80 -5.47
C GLU A 329 65.75 19.02 -5.07
N THR A 330 66.42 18.92 -3.93
CA THR A 330 67.37 19.92 -3.43
C THR A 330 68.59 19.96 -4.34
N GLY A 331 68.73 21.03 -5.12
CA GLY A 331 69.67 21.07 -6.24
C GLY A 331 71.16 21.11 -5.86
N SER A 332 71.99 20.49 -6.69
CA SER A 332 73.42 20.80 -6.83
C SER A 332 73.94 20.41 -8.22
N GLY A 333 74.87 21.22 -8.77
CA GLY A 333 75.79 20.79 -9.84
C GLY A 333 75.28 20.58 -11.27
N SER A 334 75.34 21.62 -12.10
CA SER A 334 75.72 21.49 -13.54
C SER A 334 77.21 21.09 -13.66
N PRO A 335 77.77 20.62 -14.83
CA PRO A 335 77.36 21.00 -16.20
C PRO A 335 77.49 19.94 -17.36
N ALA A 336 76.89 20.29 -18.51
CA ALA A 336 77.22 19.83 -19.89
C ALA A 336 76.96 18.32 -20.22
N ASN A 337 76.90 17.85 -21.48
CA ASN A 337 77.37 18.43 -22.75
C ASN A 337 76.66 17.84 -24.01
N ASN A 338 76.58 18.62 -25.11
CA ASN A 338 76.48 18.28 -26.55
C ASN A 338 75.59 17.13 -27.13
N GLY A 339 74.92 17.44 -28.26
CA GLY A 339 74.32 16.50 -29.24
C GLY A 339 72.92 16.98 -29.70
N ALA A 340 72.63 17.42 -30.93
CA ALA A 340 72.90 16.88 -32.29
C ALA A 340 72.19 15.52 -32.53
N GLN A 341 71.42 15.29 -33.60
CA GLN A 341 71.14 16.08 -34.83
C GLN A 341 69.85 15.56 -35.54
N ASP A 342 69.24 16.36 -36.43
CA ASP A 342 68.67 16.04 -37.77
C ASP A 342 67.71 14.83 -38.02
N THR A 343 66.80 14.77 -39.01
CA THR A 343 66.21 15.72 -40.01
C THR A 343 65.01 15.06 -40.75
N HIS A 344 64.03 15.87 -41.22
CA HIS A 344 63.16 15.67 -42.43
C HIS A 344 62.32 14.36 -42.57
N SER A 345 61.33 14.17 -43.47
CA SER A 345 60.64 14.96 -44.54
C SER A 345 59.18 14.40 -44.69
N GLN A 346 58.13 15.15 -45.09
CA GLN A 346 57.64 15.40 -46.48
C GLN A 346 57.61 14.16 -47.41
N SER A 347 56.65 13.88 -48.32
CA SER A 347 55.30 14.38 -48.72
C SER A 347 54.65 13.30 -49.66
N ALA A 348 53.51 13.38 -50.38
CA ALA A 348 52.47 14.37 -50.71
C ALA A 348 51.14 13.62 -51.11
N VAL A 349 49.91 14.13 -50.90
CA VAL A 349 49.02 14.98 -51.77
C VAL A 349 48.36 14.31 -53.01
N ALA A 350 47.01 14.28 -52.99
CA ALA A 350 46.00 14.17 -54.09
C ALA A 350 45.98 12.92 -55.03
N GLY A 351 44.83 12.51 -55.61
CA GLY A 351 43.42 12.92 -55.42
C GLY A 351 42.55 12.77 -56.70
N SER A 352 41.23 12.52 -56.59
CA SER A 352 40.22 12.75 -57.65
C SER A 352 38.77 12.57 -57.17
N ASP A 353 37.83 13.29 -57.80
CA ASP A 353 36.43 13.46 -57.36
C ASP A 353 35.44 12.35 -57.78
N ARG A 354 34.32 12.26 -57.04
CA ARG A 354 32.96 12.32 -57.63
C ARG A 354 31.84 12.54 -56.58
N GLN A 355 31.10 13.64 -56.75
CA GLN A 355 29.75 13.94 -56.23
C GLN A 355 28.78 14.07 -57.44
N PRO A 356 27.44 14.28 -57.32
CA PRO A 356 26.61 14.69 -56.16
C PRO A 356 25.43 13.68 -55.89
N ALA A 357 24.35 13.94 -55.13
CA ALA A 357 23.75 15.20 -54.67
C ALA A 357 22.91 15.11 -53.37
N ASN A 358 22.64 16.30 -52.80
CA ASN A 358 21.89 16.58 -51.58
C ASN A 358 20.47 15.97 -51.49
N LYS A 359 20.06 15.69 -50.24
CA LYS A 359 18.92 16.40 -49.62
C LYS A 359 19.14 16.55 -48.11
N SER A 360 18.59 17.63 -47.54
CA SER A 360 18.92 18.12 -46.20
C SER A 360 17.74 18.05 -45.24
N THR A 361 17.98 17.56 -44.03
CA THR A 361 17.14 17.79 -42.85
C THR A 361 18.04 18.26 -41.71
N GLN A 362 17.81 19.47 -41.20
CA GLN A 362 18.49 19.95 -40.01
C GLN A 362 17.93 19.23 -38.78
N ILE A 363 18.84 18.74 -37.94
CA ILE A 363 18.56 18.37 -36.55
C ILE A 363 19.50 19.24 -35.71
N ASP A 364 18.96 20.01 -34.76
CA ASP A 364 19.76 20.88 -33.90
C ASP A 364 20.57 20.07 -32.88
N SER A 365 21.72 19.58 -33.32
CA SER A 365 22.74 19.00 -32.45
C SER A 365 23.43 20.10 -31.63
N LYS A 366 22.81 20.48 -30.50
CA LYS A 366 23.55 21.12 -29.41
C LYS A 366 24.79 20.26 -29.11
N PRO A 367 26.02 20.80 -29.17
CA PRO A 367 27.19 20.05 -28.74
C PRO A 367 27.04 19.73 -27.25
N ALA A 368 27.39 18.50 -26.86
CA ALA A 368 27.53 18.17 -25.45
C ALA A 368 28.57 19.12 -24.81
N PRO A 369 28.39 19.54 -23.54
CA PRO A 369 29.41 20.33 -22.86
C PRO A 369 30.73 19.53 -22.83
N PRO A 370 31.89 20.19 -22.99
CA PRO A 370 33.17 19.50 -22.99
C PRO A 370 33.36 18.75 -21.67
N ASP A 371 33.67 17.46 -21.76
CA ASP A 371 33.87 16.54 -20.63
C ASP A 371 35.12 16.97 -19.85
N GLN A 372 34.97 17.96 -18.96
CA GLN A 372 36.05 18.43 -18.09
C GLN A 372 36.43 17.31 -17.14
N THR A 373 37.49 16.58 -17.48
CA THR A 373 38.01 15.46 -16.69
C THR A 373 38.17 15.90 -15.24
N PRO A 374 37.39 15.36 -14.28
CA PRO A 374 37.44 15.83 -12.92
C PRO A 374 38.83 15.57 -12.34
N VAL A 375 39.42 16.58 -11.70
CA VAL A 375 40.72 16.45 -11.04
C VAL A 375 40.59 15.37 -9.96
N ILE A 376 41.15 14.18 -10.23
CA ILE A 376 41.09 13.03 -9.33
C ILE A 376 41.89 13.39 -8.08
N LYS A 377 41.19 13.71 -6.99
CA LYS A 377 41.81 14.11 -5.71
C LYS A 377 42.39 12.92 -4.93
N GLU A 378 41.80 11.73 -5.10
CA GLU A 378 42.19 10.51 -4.40
C GLU A 378 42.14 9.28 -5.31
N ARG A 379 43.14 8.39 -5.18
CA ARG A 379 43.13 7.06 -5.81
C ARG A 379 42.23 6.12 -4.99
N ASN A 380 41.05 5.82 -5.48
CA ASN A 380 40.10 4.85 -4.90
C ASN A 380 39.24 4.25 -6.03
N LEU A 381 38.48 3.18 -5.74
CA LEU A 381 37.64 2.51 -6.75
C LEU A 381 36.56 3.43 -7.32
N TRP A 382 36.02 4.34 -6.51
CA TRP A 382 35.02 5.32 -6.92
C TRP A 382 35.50 6.15 -8.13
N ASN A 383 36.79 6.48 -8.16
CA ASN A 383 37.45 7.24 -9.24
C ASN A 383 38.23 6.35 -10.24
N ALA A 384 38.24 5.02 -10.10
CA ALA A 384 39.05 4.14 -10.94
C ALA A 384 38.36 3.84 -12.29
N SER A 385 39.01 4.16 -13.42
CA SER A 385 38.55 3.83 -14.77
C SER A 385 38.68 2.34 -15.08
N LEU A 386 37.81 1.54 -14.44
CA LEU A 386 37.91 0.08 -14.32
C LEU A 386 36.93 -0.67 -15.24
N TYR A 387 35.73 -0.13 -15.43
CA TYR A 387 34.61 -0.86 -16.04
C TYR A 387 34.44 -0.53 -17.53
N PRO A 388 34.54 -1.51 -18.44
CA PRO A 388 34.29 -1.30 -19.86
C PRO A 388 32.85 -0.83 -20.16
N VAL A 389 32.72 0.04 -21.16
CA VAL A 389 31.43 0.40 -21.79
C VAL A 389 31.14 -0.58 -22.92
N GLU A 390 29.93 -1.10 -22.95
CA GLU A 390 29.53 -2.20 -23.82
C GLU A 390 28.24 -1.89 -24.60
N GLU A 391 28.07 -2.54 -25.75
CA GLU A 391 26.81 -2.56 -26.49
C GLU A 391 25.80 -3.52 -25.84
N ARG A 392 24.51 -3.35 -26.18
CA ARG A 392 23.40 -4.06 -25.53
C ARG A 392 23.37 -5.54 -25.90
N GLY A 393 23.93 -6.37 -25.03
CA GLY A 393 23.94 -7.84 -25.14
C GLY A 393 25.28 -8.51 -24.77
N ALA A 394 26.39 -7.76 -24.74
CA ALA A 394 27.73 -8.30 -24.42
C ALA A 394 27.98 -8.53 -22.91
N VAL A 395 27.17 -7.90 -22.05
CA VAL A 395 27.08 -7.88 -20.56
C VAL A 395 28.03 -8.78 -19.74
N LEU A 396 28.13 -10.07 -20.06
CA LEU A 396 28.64 -11.10 -19.12
C LEU A 396 30.14 -11.37 -19.22
N ASP A 397 30.80 -11.04 -20.33
CA ASP A 397 32.18 -11.49 -20.59
C ASP A 397 33.21 -10.95 -19.58
N TRP A 398 32.94 -9.79 -18.95
CA TRP A 398 33.80 -9.24 -17.89
C TRP A 398 33.58 -9.84 -16.51
N VAL A 399 32.43 -10.47 -16.23
CA VAL A 399 32.15 -11.03 -14.89
C VAL A 399 33.19 -12.11 -14.51
N PRO A 400 33.50 -13.11 -15.37
CA PRO A 400 34.61 -14.04 -15.15
C PRO A 400 35.96 -13.34 -14.89
N TRP A 401 36.27 -12.27 -15.63
CA TRP A 401 37.54 -11.55 -15.52
C TRP A 401 37.67 -10.79 -14.19
N PHE A 402 36.62 -10.11 -13.74
CA PHE A 402 36.58 -9.44 -12.44
C PHE A 402 36.82 -10.45 -11.30
N ILE A 403 36.16 -11.62 -11.33
CA ILE A 403 36.32 -12.68 -10.30
C ILE A 403 37.60 -13.53 -10.46
N GLY A 404 38.38 -13.33 -11.53
CA GLY A 404 39.70 -13.97 -11.71
C GLY A 404 39.68 -15.33 -12.41
N ARG A 405 38.61 -15.66 -13.15
CA ARG A 405 38.57 -16.80 -14.08
C ARG A 405 38.97 -16.34 -15.49
N ALA A 406 39.55 -17.25 -16.28
CA ALA A 406 39.96 -17.05 -17.68
C ALA A 406 40.90 -15.83 -17.93
N MET A 407 42.18 -15.98 -17.57
CA MET A 407 43.21 -15.02 -17.97
C MET A 407 43.87 -15.39 -19.31
N THR A 408 43.40 -14.78 -20.40
CA THR A 408 44.12 -14.76 -21.68
C THR A 408 44.89 -13.44 -21.85
N SER A 409 45.91 -13.42 -22.72
CA SER A 409 46.55 -12.17 -23.15
C SER A 409 45.62 -11.28 -23.97
N GLU A 410 44.68 -11.90 -24.68
CA GLU A 410 43.69 -11.28 -25.56
C GLU A 410 42.65 -10.46 -24.78
N THR A 411 42.03 -11.03 -23.74
CA THR A 411 41.06 -10.34 -22.87
C THR A 411 41.70 -9.14 -22.15
N ARG A 412 42.99 -9.24 -21.78
CA ARG A 412 43.74 -8.09 -21.23
C ARG A 412 43.97 -6.99 -22.29
N GLN A 413 44.17 -7.34 -23.55
CA GLN A 413 44.28 -6.35 -24.64
C GLN A 413 42.92 -5.71 -24.96
N GLN A 414 41.85 -6.50 -24.99
CA GLN A 414 40.47 -6.01 -25.13
C GLN A 414 40.12 -5.00 -24.03
N TRP A 415 40.39 -5.32 -22.74
CA TRP A 415 40.16 -4.41 -21.62
C TRP A 415 40.97 -3.10 -21.74
N ARG A 416 42.18 -3.17 -22.31
CA ARG A 416 43.05 -2.01 -22.56
C ARG A 416 42.55 -1.13 -23.72
N GLY A 417 41.94 -1.72 -24.74
CA GLY A 417 41.37 -0.99 -25.89
C GLY A 417 39.95 -0.46 -25.68
N ALA A 418 39.20 -1.04 -24.74
CA ALA A 418 37.83 -0.61 -24.43
C ALA A 418 37.79 0.80 -23.81
N GLN A 419 36.72 1.55 -24.11
CA GLN A 419 36.36 2.73 -23.33
C GLN A 419 35.99 2.29 -21.91
N ARG A 420 36.62 2.85 -20.87
CA ARG A 420 36.35 2.49 -19.48
C ARG A 420 35.84 3.68 -18.67
N LEU A 421 34.93 3.40 -17.73
CA LEU A 421 34.39 4.37 -16.77
C LEU A 421 34.71 3.98 -15.33
N SER A 422 34.67 4.99 -14.46
CA SER A 422 34.67 4.88 -13.01
C SER A 422 33.26 4.89 -12.44
N LEU A 423 33.07 4.45 -11.20
CA LEU A 423 31.75 4.49 -10.53
C LEU A 423 31.19 5.92 -10.50
N ALA A 424 32.05 6.93 -10.28
CA ALA A 424 31.67 8.35 -10.35
C ALA A 424 31.11 8.75 -11.74
N GLN A 425 31.72 8.27 -12.83
CA GLN A 425 31.27 8.55 -14.19
C GLN A 425 30.02 7.74 -14.57
N ILE A 426 29.92 6.49 -14.12
CA ILE A 426 28.73 5.64 -14.30
C ILE A 426 27.53 6.29 -13.61
N HIS A 427 27.67 6.69 -12.34
CA HIS A 427 26.62 7.34 -11.56
C HIS A 427 26.05 8.60 -12.24
N ARG A 428 26.89 9.40 -12.90
CA ARG A 428 26.48 10.58 -13.67
C ARG A 428 25.91 10.28 -15.06
N ARG A 429 25.95 9.02 -15.51
CA ARG A 429 25.54 8.59 -16.86
C ARG A 429 24.46 7.51 -16.87
N ILE A 430 23.90 7.11 -15.72
CA ILE A 430 22.83 6.10 -15.64
C ILE A 430 21.58 6.59 -16.39
N ASP A 431 21.05 5.79 -17.31
CA ASP A 431 19.71 6.00 -17.86
C ASP A 431 18.67 5.34 -16.95
N PHE A 432 18.21 6.10 -15.95
CA PHE A 432 17.15 5.68 -15.04
C PHE A 432 15.82 5.37 -15.76
N ALA A 433 15.56 5.96 -16.94
CA ALA A 433 14.35 5.67 -17.72
C ALA A 433 14.48 4.38 -18.53
N ALA A 434 15.67 4.00 -19.00
CA ALA A 434 15.93 2.66 -19.53
C ALA A 434 15.88 1.59 -18.42
N LEU A 435 16.37 1.92 -17.21
CA LEU A 435 16.31 1.03 -16.05
C LEU A 435 14.85 0.75 -15.66
N ASP A 436 14.05 1.79 -15.43
CA ASP A 436 12.63 1.69 -15.08
C ASP A 436 11.80 0.95 -16.15
N ARG A 437 12.02 1.26 -17.44
CA ARG A 437 11.43 0.51 -18.56
C ARG A 437 11.78 -0.97 -18.52
N THR A 438 13.05 -1.32 -18.32
CA THR A 438 13.53 -2.72 -18.28
C THR A 438 12.92 -3.49 -17.12
N VAL A 439 12.88 -2.88 -15.92
CA VAL A 439 12.24 -3.44 -14.72
C VAL A 439 10.75 -3.72 -14.95
N ARG A 440 10.00 -2.76 -15.53
CA ARG A 440 8.57 -2.91 -15.81
C ARG A 440 8.29 -3.97 -16.89
N ILE A 441 9.10 -4.03 -17.94
CA ILE A 441 9.04 -5.07 -18.98
C ILE A 441 9.20 -6.46 -18.35
N GLY A 442 10.26 -6.67 -17.55
CA GLY A 442 10.50 -7.95 -16.89
C GLY A 442 9.37 -8.35 -15.94
N ARG A 443 8.79 -7.39 -15.21
CA ARG A 443 7.63 -7.62 -14.34
C ARG A 443 6.36 -7.97 -15.13
N GLY A 444 6.15 -7.40 -16.31
CA GLY A 444 5.12 -7.81 -17.25
C GLY A 444 5.29 -9.27 -17.70
N GLU A 445 6.49 -9.64 -18.18
CA GLU A 445 6.82 -11.03 -18.55
C GLU A 445 6.63 -12.03 -17.40
N LEU A 446 6.91 -11.61 -16.16
CA LEU A 446 6.77 -12.42 -14.95
C LEU A 446 5.31 -12.59 -14.50
N ALA A 447 4.54 -11.51 -14.47
CA ALA A 447 3.10 -11.56 -14.23
C ALA A 447 2.40 -12.49 -15.25
N LEU A 448 2.81 -12.37 -16.51
CA LEU A 448 2.38 -13.21 -17.63
C LEU A 448 2.77 -14.69 -17.45
N GLY A 449 4.01 -14.97 -17.03
CA GLY A 449 4.48 -16.32 -16.72
C GLY A 449 3.80 -16.98 -15.51
N ILE A 450 3.29 -16.18 -14.57
CA ILE A 450 2.51 -16.65 -13.41
C ILE A 450 1.07 -16.98 -13.82
N LEU A 451 0.40 -16.08 -14.58
CA LEU A 451 -0.94 -16.29 -15.17
C LEU A 451 -1.08 -17.62 -15.94
N GLN A 452 -0.01 -18.06 -16.62
CA GLN A 452 0.02 -19.31 -17.37
C GLN A 452 0.06 -20.57 -16.49
N ARG A 453 0.55 -20.49 -15.24
CA ARG A 453 1.05 -21.64 -14.49
C ARG A 453 0.31 -21.92 -13.18
N ASP A 454 -0.15 -20.87 -12.50
CA ASP A 454 -0.77 -20.99 -11.18
C ASP A 454 -2.04 -20.15 -11.08
N VAL A 455 -3.17 -20.79 -11.36
CA VAL A 455 -4.51 -20.19 -11.24
C VAL A 455 -4.88 -19.93 -9.77
N GLN A 456 -4.38 -20.73 -8.82
CA GLN A 456 -4.72 -20.57 -7.41
C GLN A 456 -3.97 -19.37 -6.78
N GLY A 457 -2.67 -19.25 -7.05
CA GLY A 457 -1.87 -18.10 -6.66
C GLY A 457 -2.31 -16.82 -7.35
N LEU A 458 -2.72 -16.89 -8.63
CA LEU A 458 -3.39 -15.77 -9.33
C LEU A 458 -4.61 -15.26 -8.56
N LEU A 459 -5.48 -16.16 -8.10
CA LEU A 459 -6.71 -15.80 -7.40
C LEU A 459 -6.47 -15.14 -6.03
N GLN A 460 -5.24 -15.16 -5.49
CA GLN A 460 -4.85 -14.37 -4.31
C GLN A 460 -4.34 -12.96 -4.62
N ARG A 461 -4.20 -12.57 -5.90
CA ARG A 461 -3.53 -11.33 -6.35
C ARG A 461 -4.46 -10.37 -7.08
N ASN A 462 -4.05 -9.10 -7.22
CA ASN A 462 -4.80 -8.13 -8.01
C ASN A 462 -4.65 -8.37 -9.52
N VAL A 463 -5.66 -9.01 -10.12
CA VAL A 463 -5.64 -9.45 -11.52
C VAL A 463 -5.70 -8.27 -12.48
N ALA A 464 -6.54 -7.26 -12.21
CA ALA A 464 -6.54 -6.01 -12.96
C ALA A 464 -5.15 -5.34 -12.98
N ALA A 465 -4.52 -5.18 -11.80
CA ALA A 465 -3.20 -4.55 -11.71
C ALA A 465 -2.08 -5.37 -12.38
N LEU A 466 -2.16 -6.71 -12.36
CA LEU A 466 -1.24 -7.58 -13.11
C LEU A 466 -1.44 -7.39 -14.63
N SER A 467 -2.68 -7.38 -15.10
CA SER A 467 -3.02 -7.13 -16.50
C SER A 467 -2.55 -5.74 -16.99
N GLU A 468 -2.71 -4.69 -16.18
CA GLU A 468 -2.19 -3.35 -16.50
C GLU A 468 -0.66 -3.33 -16.63
N GLN A 469 0.06 -3.99 -15.71
CA GLN A 469 1.53 -4.11 -15.78
C GLN A 469 2.00 -4.84 -17.04
N ILE A 470 1.29 -5.91 -17.41
CA ILE A 470 1.53 -6.67 -18.65
C ILE A 470 1.32 -5.78 -19.87
N LEU A 471 0.15 -5.14 -19.99
CA LEU A 471 -0.20 -4.29 -21.13
C LEU A 471 0.79 -3.12 -21.30
N TRP A 472 1.20 -2.48 -20.19
CA TRP A 472 2.21 -1.43 -20.22
C TRP A 472 3.59 -1.93 -20.68
N GLY A 473 4.02 -3.10 -20.17
CA GLY A 473 5.32 -3.69 -20.49
C GLY A 473 5.51 -3.93 -21.98
N PHE A 474 4.49 -4.42 -22.68
CA PHE A 474 4.60 -4.70 -24.11
C PHE A 474 4.29 -3.49 -25.00
N ASN A 475 3.39 -2.58 -24.59
CA ASN A 475 3.11 -1.35 -25.35
C ASN A 475 4.32 -0.39 -25.42
N THR A 476 5.28 -0.49 -24.50
CA THR A 476 6.52 0.31 -24.52
C THR A 476 7.64 -0.31 -25.36
N GLN A 477 7.57 -1.60 -25.73
CA GLN A 477 8.55 -2.23 -26.61
C GLN A 477 8.39 -1.80 -28.08
N SER A 478 7.17 -1.52 -28.54
CA SER A 478 6.88 -1.24 -29.95
C SER A 478 7.29 0.16 -30.44
N ALA A 479 7.86 1.02 -29.59
CA ALA A 479 8.21 2.40 -29.92
C ALA A 479 9.65 2.57 -30.44
N ASP A 480 10.62 1.85 -29.87
CA ASP A 480 12.05 2.20 -29.96
C ASP A 480 12.92 1.21 -30.78
N SER A 481 12.37 0.12 -31.33
CA SER A 481 13.17 -0.95 -31.95
C SER A 481 12.53 -1.62 -33.18
N PRO A 482 13.04 -1.39 -34.42
CA PRO A 482 12.49 -2.01 -35.63
C PRO A 482 12.89 -3.47 -35.91
N GLU A 483 13.99 -3.99 -35.34
CA GLU A 483 14.64 -5.24 -35.83
C GLU A 483 14.79 -6.39 -34.83
N SER A 484 14.44 -6.25 -33.54
CA SER A 484 14.61 -7.32 -32.53
C SER A 484 13.42 -8.31 -32.48
N SER A 485 12.85 -8.67 -33.62
CA SER A 485 11.69 -9.58 -33.73
C SER A 485 12.12 -11.04 -33.95
N VAL A 486 12.35 -11.79 -32.87
CA VAL A 486 12.72 -13.23 -32.96
C VAL A 486 11.75 -14.16 -32.21
N ASN A 487 11.06 -13.71 -31.15
CA ASN A 487 10.13 -14.54 -30.37
C ASN A 487 8.76 -13.87 -30.04
N ALA A 488 8.35 -12.86 -30.80
CA ALA A 488 6.95 -12.40 -30.80
C ALA A 488 6.14 -13.26 -31.78
N PRO A 489 5.11 -14.02 -31.35
CA PRO A 489 4.32 -14.86 -32.24
C PRO A 489 3.42 -14.01 -33.15
N SER A 490 3.89 -13.78 -34.38
CA SER A 490 3.39 -12.81 -35.36
C SER A 490 3.59 -11.33 -34.96
N GLY A 491 3.77 -10.46 -35.97
CA GLY A 491 3.99 -9.02 -35.81
C GLY A 491 2.73 -8.23 -35.43
N ARG A 492 1.97 -8.71 -34.44
CA ARG A 492 0.82 -8.00 -33.84
C ARG A 492 1.29 -7.27 -32.56
N PRO A 493 0.74 -6.10 -32.21
CA PRO A 493 0.88 -5.54 -30.87
C PRO A 493 0.43 -6.59 -29.83
N PHE A 494 1.21 -6.82 -28.76
CA PHE A 494 0.93 -7.94 -27.85
C PHE A 494 -0.39 -7.76 -27.06
N ALA A 495 -0.89 -6.54 -26.93
CA ALA A 495 -2.26 -6.27 -26.48
C ALA A 495 -3.31 -7.04 -27.31
N ASN A 496 -3.10 -7.19 -28.62
CA ASN A 496 -3.98 -7.97 -29.50
C ASN A 496 -3.83 -9.49 -29.26
N VAL A 497 -2.66 -9.97 -28.79
CA VAL A 497 -2.44 -11.40 -28.46
C VAL A 497 -3.10 -11.73 -27.11
N LEU A 498 -3.00 -10.83 -26.13
CA LEU A 498 -3.80 -10.91 -24.91
C LEU A 498 -5.31 -10.93 -25.21
N ALA A 499 -5.76 -10.06 -26.12
CA ALA A 499 -7.15 -9.98 -26.54
C ALA A 499 -7.65 -11.23 -27.30
N SER A 500 -6.96 -11.66 -28.36
CA SER A 500 -7.47 -12.73 -29.24
C SER A 500 -7.14 -14.14 -28.77
N ASP A 501 -6.01 -14.33 -28.07
CA ASP A 501 -5.43 -15.67 -27.92
C ASP A 501 -5.36 -16.13 -26.44
N TRP A 502 -5.15 -15.23 -25.47
CA TRP A 502 -4.77 -15.62 -24.09
C TRP A 502 -5.81 -15.29 -23.01
N ALA A 503 -6.40 -14.10 -23.02
CA ALA A 503 -7.46 -13.74 -22.06
C ALA A 503 -8.70 -14.64 -22.22
N PRO A 504 -9.18 -14.96 -23.46
CA PRO A 504 -10.24 -15.95 -23.65
C PRO A 504 -9.86 -17.32 -23.09
N GLY A 505 -8.72 -17.88 -23.48
CA GLY A 505 -8.32 -19.23 -23.05
C GLY A 505 -8.05 -19.38 -21.54
N LEU A 506 -7.78 -18.29 -20.81
CA LEU A 506 -7.73 -18.30 -19.33
C LEU A 506 -9.12 -18.04 -18.70
N ALA A 507 -9.95 -17.20 -19.31
CA ALA A 507 -11.35 -17.02 -18.91
C ALA A 507 -12.16 -18.32 -19.06
N GLU A 508 -11.97 -19.08 -20.14
CA GLU A 508 -12.51 -20.44 -20.35
C GLU A 508 -12.07 -21.40 -19.24
N ARG A 509 -10.79 -21.37 -18.84
CA ARG A 509 -10.29 -22.20 -17.72
C ARG A 509 -10.93 -21.78 -16.38
N LEU A 510 -11.14 -20.49 -16.13
CA LEU A 510 -11.85 -20.03 -14.94
C LEU A 510 -13.33 -20.44 -14.99
N GLU A 511 -13.97 -20.39 -16.15
CA GLU A 511 -15.37 -20.78 -16.34
C GLU A 511 -15.58 -22.29 -16.15
N ALA A 512 -14.68 -23.13 -16.66
CA ALA A 512 -14.69 -24.57 -16.36
C ALA A 512 -14.63 -24.83 -14.85
N ASN A 513 -13.84 -24.04 -14.10
CA ASN A 513 -13.74 -24.12 -12.64
C ASN A 513 -14.93 -23.50 -11.88
N ILE A 514 -15.73 -22.65 -12.52
CA ILE A 514 -16.99 -22.12 -11.96
C ILE A 514 -18.09 -23.19 -12.06
N ARG A 515 -18.13 -23.89 -13.21
CA ARG A 515 -19.06 -24.99 -13.49
C ARG A 515 -18.75 -26.23 -12.64
N GLU A 516 -17.49 -26.68 -12.65
CA GLU A 516 -17.00 -27.82 -11.85
C GLU A 516 -15.83 -27.36 -10.93
N PRO A 517 -16.08 -27.11 -9.63
CA PRO A 517 -15.05 -26.55 -8.73
C PRO A 517 -13.90 -27.52 -8.40
N ILE A 518 -12.76 -27.36 -9.09
CA ILE A 518 -11.50 -28.06 -8.77
C ILE A 518 -10.78 -27.39 -7.57
N TYR A 519 -11.09 -26.12 -7.27
CA TYR A 519 -10.41 -25.32 -6.25
C TYR A 519 -11.35 -24.80 -5.15
N THR A 520 -10.82 -24.63 -3.95
CA THR A 520 -11.51 -24.09 -2.76
C THR A 520 -11.67 -22.56 -2.76
N VAL A 521 -11.77 -21.93 -3.93
CA VAL A 521 -11.87 -20.46 -4.08
C VAL A 521 -13.34 -20.05 -4.29
N PRO A 522 -13.84 -18.98 -3.64
CA PRO A 522 -15.19 -18.47 -3.88
C PRO A 522 -15.49 -18.18 -5.36
N ARG A 523 -16.72 -18.45 -5.81
CA ARG A 523 -17.20 -18.16 -7.16
C ARG A 523 -17.17 -16.66 -7.43
N SER A 524 -17.56 -15.82 -6.47
CA SER A 524 -17.48 -14.35 -6.60
C SER A 524 -16.09 -13.87 -7.00
N ARG A 525 -15.05 -14.51 -6.44
CA ARG A 525 -13.65 -14.23 -6.76
C ARG A 525 -13.21 -14.81 -8.11
N LEU A 526 -13.72 -15.97 -8.53
CA LEU A 526 -13.50 -16.53 -9.87
C LEU A 526 -14.10 -15.63 -10.96
N HIS A 527 -15.35 -15.21 -10.79
CA HIS A 527 -16.05 -14.30 -11.72
C HIS A 527 -15.36 -12.92 -11.79
N MET A 528 -14.95 -12.34 -10.65
CA MET A 528 -14.20 -11.07 -10.68
C MET A 528 -12.84 -11.19 -11.39
N ALA A 529 -12.14 -12.32 -11.24
CA ALA A 529 -10.91 -12.58 -11.98
C ALA A 529 -11.16 -12.77 -13.50
N ARG A 530 -12.26 -13.45 -13.87
CA ARG A 530 -12.73 -13.56 -15.27
C ARG A 530 -13.03 -12.18 -15.86
N ALA A 531 -13.72 -11.31 -15.11
CA ALA A 531 -14.03 -9.94 -15.50
C ALA A 531 -12.78 -9.08 -15.73
N ASP A 532 -11.82 -9.09 -14.80
CA ASP A 532 -10.57 -8.33 -14.93
C ASP A 532 -9.71 -8.80 -16.13
N LEU A 533 -9.72 -10.10 -16.45
CA LEU A 533 -9.03 -10.66 -17.62
C LEU A 533 -9.72 -10.32 -18.94
N LEU A 534 -11.03 -10.53 -19.05
CA LEU A 534 -11.80 -10.22 -20.25
C LEU A 534 -11.70 -8.73 -20.59
N ARG A 535 -11.74 -7.85 -19.57
CA ARG A 535 -11.59 -6.40 -19.73
C ARG A 535 -10.19 -6.02 -20.23
N ALA A 536 -9.15 -6.68 -19.73
CA ALA A 536 -7.78 -6.52 -20.23
C ALA A 536 -7.60 -7.07 -21.67
N GLY A 537 -8.41 -8.07 -22.05
CA GLY A 537 -8.53 -8.56 -23.43
C GLY A 537 -9.45 -7.74 -24.33
N GLY A 538 -10.03 -6.63 -23.86
CA GLY A 538 -10.95 -5.78 -24.64
C GLY A 538 -12.36 -6.34 -24.82
N HIS A 539 -12.69 -7.50 -24.24
CA HIS A 539 -14.02 -8.13 -24.28
C HIS A 539 -14.96 -7.49 -23.26
N VAL A 540 -15.23 -6.18 -23.44
CA VAL A 540 -15.89 -5.33 -22.45
C VAL A 540 -17.25 -5.90 -22.02
N ALA A 541 -18.14 -6.25 -22.95
CA ALA A 541 -19.47 -6.77 -22.61
C ALA A 541 -19.41 -8.09 -21.82
N GLU A 542 -18.49 -9.01 -22.14
CA GLU A 542 -18.33 -10.27 -21.40
C GLU A 542 -17.69 -10.07 -20.03
N ALA A 543 -16.79 -9.08 -19.91
CA ALA A 543 -16.20 -8.66 -18.65
C ALA A 543 -17.21 -7.98 -17.72
N ASP A 544 -18.12 -7.22 -18.31
CA ASP A 544 -19.22 -6.53 -17.65
C ASP A 544 -20.23 -7.58 -17.14
N GLN A 545 -20.59 -8.57 -17.97
CA GLN A 545 -21.40 -9.71 -17.54
C GLN A 545 -20.76 -10.50 -16.39
N ALA A 546 -19.46 -10.79 -16.49
CA ALA A 546 -18.71 -11.47 -15.43
C ALA A 546 -18.60 -10.65 -14.14
N GLU A 547 -18.69 -9.31 -14.21
CA GLU A 547 -18.73 -8.46 -13.02
C GLU A 547 -20.13 -8.49 -12.37
N GLU A 548 -21.23 -8.65 -13.13
CA GLU A 548 -22.55 -8.97 -12.54
C GLU A 548 -22.56 -10.34 -11.85
N ASP A 549 -22.01 -11.38 -12.50
CA ASP A 549 -21.98 -12.74 -11.96
C ASP A 549 -21.20 -12.84 -10.65
N ALA A 550 -20.16 -12.01 -10.51
CA ALA A 550 -19.42 -11.88 -9.25
C ALA A 550 -20.34 -11.41 -8.11
N TRP A 551 -21.29 -10.51 -8.37
CA TRP A 551 -22.29 -10.09 -7.39
C TRP A 551 -23.38 -11.15 -7.18
N ARG A 552 -23.90 -11.79 -8.24
CA ARG A 552 -24.81 -12.97 -8.10
C ARG A 552 -24.21 -14.03 -7.18
N ALA A 553 -22.91 -14.28 -7.33
CA ALA A 553 -22.17 -15.20 -6.47
C ALA A 553 -21.98 -14.68 -5.04
N VAL A 554 -21.76 -13.38 -4.77
CA VAL A 554 -21.74 -12.84 -3.39
C VAL A 554 -23.08 -13.05 -2.68
N ALA A 555 -24.22 -12.85 -3.36
CA ALA A 555 -25.54 -13.15 -2.78
C ALA A 555 -25.68 -14.64 -2.44
N SER A 556 -25.31 -15.52 -3.37
CA SER A 556 -25.35 -16.98 -3.17
C SER A 556 -24.42 -17.46 -2.05
N GLU A 557 -23.18 -16.96 -2.01
CA GLU A 557 -22.20 -17.23 -0.96
C GLU A 557 -22.66 -16.72 0.41
N THR A 558 -23.41 -15.62 0.45
CA THR A 558 -24.02 -15.10 1.69
C THR A 558 -25.17 -15.99 2.16
N ALA A 559 -26.13 -16.32 1.28
CA ALA A 559 -27.31 -17.11 1.64
C ALA A 559 -26.98 -18.58 2.03
N THR A 560 -26.01 -19.19 1.35
CA THR A 560 -25.45 -20.50 1.74
C THR A 560 -24.52 -20.36 2.96
N GLY A 561 -23.74 -19.28 3.01
CA GLY A 561 -22.84 -18.96 4.13
C GLY A 561 -23.55 -18.85 5.47
N VAL A 562 -24.78 -18.35 5.52
CA VAL A 562 -25.60 -18.31 6.75
C VAL A 562 -26.58 -19.49 6.91
N GLY A 563 -26.54 -20.49 6.02
CA GLY A 563 -27.35 -21.71 6.12
C GLY A 563 -28.84 -21.56 5.77
N ILE A 564 -29.23 -20.49 5.06
CA ILE A 564 -30.64 -20.26 4.65
C ILE A 564 -30.98 -20.96 3.32
N ALA A 565 -29.98 -21.18 2.47
CA ALA A 565 -30.07 -21.97 1.25
C ALA A 565 -29.11 -23.18 1.30
N ALA A 566 -29.48 -24.27 0.63
CA ALA A 566 -28.60 -25.41 0.41
C ALA A 566 -27.49 -25.08 -0.62
N GLU A 567 -26.44 -25.89 -0.70
CA GLU A 567 -25.38 -25.75 -1.71
C GLU A 567 -25.84 -26.26 -3.10
N SER A 568 -26.94 -25.71 -3.63
CA SER A 568 -27.30 -25.81 -5.05
C SER A 568 -26.66 -24.66 -5.84
N THR A 569 -26.19 -24.95 -7.05
CA THR A 569 -25.82 -23.90 -8.01
C THR A 569 -27.10 -23.13 -8.38
N PRO A 570 -27.12 -21.78 -8.33
CA PRO A 570 -28.24 -21.01 -8.87
C PRO A 570 -28.40 -21.31 -10.37
N PRO A 571 -29.61 -21.26 -10.94
CA PRO A 571 -29.79 -21.58 -12.36
C PRO A 571 -29.00 -20.60 -13.26
N ASP A 572 -28.21 -21.15 -14.18
CA ASP A 572 -27.42 -20.39 -15.16
C ASP A 572 -28.29 -19.48 -16.07
N ASP A 573 -29.60 -19.77 -16.19
CA ASP A 573 -30.55 -19.14 -17.10
C ASP A 573 -31.25 -17.86 -16.56
N LEU A 574 -30.68 -17.15 -15.58
CA LEU A 574 -31.23 -15.87 -15.11
C LEU A 574 -31.04 -14.75 -16.15
N PRO A 575 -32.06 -13.93 -16.46
CA PRO A 575 -31.98 -12.94 -17.53
C PRO A 575 -30.92 -11.85 -17.25
N HIS A 576 -30.23 -11.44 -18.31
CA HIS A 576 -29.21 -10.38 -18.27
C HIS A 576 -29.79 -9.06 -18.79
N HIS A 577 -29.42 -7.93 -18.16
CA HIS A 577 -30.08 -6.63 -18.38
C HIS A 577 -29.17 -5.52 -18.97
N SER A 578 -27.90 -5.81 -19.26
CA SER A 578 -26.93 -4.79 -19.71
C SER A 578 -27.09 -4.40 -21.19
N GLU A 579 -27.11 -3.10 -21.50
CA GLU A 579 -26.87 -2.62 -22.88
C GLU A 579 -25.38 -2.74 -23.24
N ALA A 580 -25.08 -3.31 -24.41
CA ALA A 580 -23.72 -3.68 -24.79
C ALA A 580 -22.78 -2.47 -24.91
N GLY A 581 -21.73 -2.44 -24.07
CA GLY A 581 -20.63 -1.48 -24.14
C GLY A 581 -20.60 -0.42 -23.03
N GLN A 582 -21.50 -0.49 -22.03
CA GLN A 582 -21.38 0.29 -20.80
C GLN A 582 -21.13 -0.64 -19.60
N ARG A 583 -20.10 -0.31 -18.81
CA ARG A 583 -19.73 -1.05 -17.60
C ARG A 583 -20.89 -1.08 -16.60
N PRO A 584 -21.19 -2.21 -15.92
CA PRO A 584 -22.45 -2.37 -15.19
C PRO A 584 -22.59 -1.29 -14.14
N GLY A 585 -23.69 -0.56 -14.25
CA GLY A 585 -24.09 0.41 -13.25
C GLY A 585 -24.29 -0.27 -11.91
N ILE A 586 -24.14 0.53 -10.85
CA ILE A 586 -24.51 0.17 -9.48
C ILE A 586 -25.94 -0.39 -9.39
N ARG A 587 -26.81 0.00 -10.33
CA ARG A 587 -28.18 -0.51 -10.50
C ARG A 587 -28.21 -1.98 -10.95
N GLU A 588 -27.57 -2.34 -12.06
CA GLU A 588 -27.50 -3.73 -12.54
C GLU A 588 -26.86 -4.66 -11.49
N GLN A 589 -25.75 -4.22 -10.88
CA GLN A 589 -25.09 -4.96 -9.78
C GLN A 589 -26.01 -5.17 -8.57
N GLY A 590 -26.90 -4.20 -8.28
CA GLY A 590 -27.91 -4.32 -7.25
C GLY A 590 -29.02 -5.32 -7.61
N LEU A 591 -29.55 -5.26 -8.84
CA LEU A 591 -30.58 -6.17 -9.35
C LEU A 591 -30.11 -7.63 -9.36
N ALA A 592 -28.86 -7.86 -9.79
CA ALA A 592 -28.23 -9.18 -9.80
C ALA A 592 -28.19 -9.85 -8.41
N LEU A 593 -28.00 -9.08 -7.33
CA LEU A 593 -28.09 -9.57 -5.95
C LEU A 593 -29.54 -9.96 -5.58
N GLN A 594 -30.53 -9.18 -6.00
CA GLN A 594 -31.95 -9.46 -5.70
C GLN A 594 -32.42 -10.75 -6.37
N GLU A 595 -32.20 -10.89 -7.68
CA GLU A 595 -32.65 -12.04 -8.49
C GLU A 595 -32.04 -13.36 -8.00
N ALA A 596 -30.73 -13.37 -7.74
CA ALA A 596 -30.03 -14.53 -7.21
C ALA A 596 -30.53 -14.91 -5.81
N THR A 597 -30.80 -13.93 -4.94
CA THR A 597 -31.30 -14.18 -3.58
C THR A 597 -32.72 -14.77 -3.60
N LEU A 598 -33.62 -14.22 -4.42
CA LEU A 598 -34.99 -14.72 -4.56
C LEU A 598 -35.01 -16.17 -5.05
N SER A 599 -34.20 -16.49 -6.08
CA SER A 599 -34.10 -17.83 -6.67
C SER A 599 -33.65 -18.89 -5.66
N LEU A 600 -32.82 -18.52 -4.68
CA LEU A 600 -32.38 -19.42 -3.61
C LEU A 600 -33.45 -19.61 -2.51
N LEU A 601 -34.22 -18.56 -2.22
CA LEU A 601 -35.29 -18.62 -1.21
C LEU A 601 -36.49 -19.47 -1.65
N THR A 602 -36.81 -19.49 -2.95
CA THR A 602 -37.89 -20.34 -3.51
C THR A 602 -37.52 -21.83 -3.59
N GLN A 603 -36.23 -22.16 -3.64
CA GLN A 603 -35.73 -23.55 -3.71
C GLN A 603 -35.58 -24.24 -2.35
N SER A 604 -35.59 -23.49 -1.24
CA SER A 604 -35.26 -24.02 0.09
C SER A 604 -36.39 -24.92 0.66
N PRO A 605 -36.12 -26.20 1.00
CA PRO A 605 -37.16 -27.21 1.25
C PRO A 605 -38.07 -26.90 2.46
N ALA A 606 -39.26 -27.51 2.46
CA ALA A 606 -40.28 -27.29 3.47
C ALA A 606 -39.80 -27.69 4.88
N GLY A 607 -39.85 -26.74 5.83
CA GLY A 607 -39.21 -26.91 7.13
C GLY A 607 -39.67 -25.96 8.25
N VAL A 608 -40.87 -25.35 8.14
CA VAL A 608 -41.47 -24.59 9.26
C VAL A 608 -42.98 -24.85 9.29
N ASN A 609 -43.44 -25.62 10.29
CA ASN A 609 -44.87 -25.75 10.62
C ASN A 609 -45.28 -24.59 11.55
N GLY A 610 -45.17 -23.36 11.05
CA GLY A 610 -45.51 -22.15 11.80
C GLY A 610 -47.02 -22.00 11.90
N HIS A 611 -47.58 -22.14 13.10
CA HIS A 611 -48.97 -21.79 13.35
C HIS A 611 -49.05 -20.31 13.70
N LEU A 612 -49.65 -19.52 12.80
CA LEU A 612 -49.84 -18.09 13.01
C LEU A 612 -50.65 -17.81 14.30
N GLY A 613 -50.25 -16.80 15.07
CA GLY A 613 -50.91 -16.40 16.32
C GLY A 613 -52.41 -16.11 16.17
N PRO A 614 -53.22 -16.17 17.24
CA PRO A 614 -54.64 -15.81 17.21
C PRO A 614 -54.90 -14.40 16.62
N VAL A 615 -56.03 -14.27 15.92
CA VAL A 615 -56.50 -12.98 15.38
C VAL A 615 -56.76 -11.99 16.50
N GLY A 616 -56.23 -10.76 16.35
CA GLY A 616 -56.24 -9.70 17.35
C GLY A 616 -55.00 -9.67 18.26
N GLU A 617 -54.05 -10.60 18.10
CA GLU A 617 -52.78 -10.57 18.81
C GLU A 617 -51.77 -9.62 18.14
N VAL A 618 -51.02 -8.87 18.95
CA VAL A 618 -50.08 -7.84 18.50
C VAL A 618 -48.68 -8.12 19.02
N TYR A 619 -47.72 -8.21 18.10
CA TYR A 619 -46.32 -8.48 18.37
C TYR A 619 -45.48 -7.21 18.19
N ARG A 620 -45.25 -6.47 19.29
CA ARG A 620 -44.40 -5.28 19.32
C ARG A 620 -42.92 -5.66 19.45
N VAL A 621 -42.05 -4.97 18.69
CA VAL A 621 -40.59 -5.09 18.77
C VAL A 621 -40.00 -3.68 18.66
N GLU A 622 -39.17 -3.32 19.62
CA GLU A 622 -38.45 -2.04 19.70
C GLU A 622 -36.96 -2.32 19.85
N LEU A 623 -36.10 -1.58 19.13
CA LEU A 623 -34.66 -1.79 19.08
C LEU A 623 -33.88 -0.46 19.15
N PRO A 624 -32.75 -0.41 19.89
CA PRO A 624 -31.85 0.74 19.94
C PRO A 624 -31.11 0.93 18.62
N VAL A 625 -30.48 2.10 18.43
CA VAL A 625 -29.53 2.33 17.31
C VAL A 625 -28.12 1.84 17.66
N ARG A 626 -27.27 1.62 16.65
CA ARG A 626 -25.89 1.16 16.85
C ARG A 626 -24.84 2.24 16.58
N LEU A 627 -24.11 2.61 17.63
CA LEU A 627 -22.92 3.47 17.56
C LEU A 627 -21.71 2.58 17.21
N ASP A 628 -21.34 2.52 15.93
CA ASP A 628 -20.11 1.86 15.47
C ASP A 628 -18.87 2.64 15.95
N ILE A 629 -18.00 1.97 16.72
CA ILE A 629 -16.75 2.55 17.21
C ILE A 629 -15.60 2.20 16.25
N ALA A 630 -15.38 0.91 15.99
CA ALA A 630 -14.29 0.42 15.15
C ALA A 630 -14.61 -0.96 14.56
N GLY A 631 -14.06 -1.27 13.38
CA GLY A 631 -14.10 -2.59 12.77
C GLY A 631 -15.10 -2.78 11.62
N GLY A 632 -15.96 -1.81 11.35
CA GLY A 632 -16.87 -1.84 10.20
C GLY A 632 -16.16 -2.14 8.87
N TRP A 633 -16.89 -2.70 7.90
CA TRP A 633 -16.39 -3.36 6.68
C TRP A 633 -15.79 -4.75 6.90
N SER A 634 -15.25 -5.07 8.08
CA SER A 634 -14.83 -6.45 8.37
C SER A 634 -16.01 -7.41 8.62
N ASP A 635 -17.21 -6.85 8.81
CA ASP A 635 -18.48 -7.57 8.93
C ASP A 635 -19.14 -7.90 7.59
N THR A 636 -18.71 -7.26 6.51
CA THR A 636 -19.40 -7.25 5.22
C THR A 636 -19.02 -8.48 4.36
N PRO A 637 -19.99 -9.23 3.81
CA PRO A 637 -19.69 -10.30 2.84
C PRO A 637 -18.97 -9.79 1.58
N PRO A 638 -18.05 -10.57 0.98
CA PRO A 638 -17.59 -11.89 1.41
C PRO A 638 -16.42 -11.85 2.40
N TRP A 639 -15.97 -10.68 2.91
CA TRP A 639 -14.88 -10.65 3.91
C TRP A 639 -15.23 -11.49 5.13
N SER A 640 -16.38 -11.26 5.75
CA SER A 640 -16.79 -11.97 6.97
C SER A 640 -17.05 -13.47 6.78
N LEU A 641 -17.14 -13.94 5.53
CA LEU A 641 -17.29 -15.35 5.14
C LEU A 641 -15.93 -16.01 4.84
N GLU A 642 -14.98 -15.27 4.26
CA GLU A 642 -13.61 -15.75 3.97
C GLU A 642 -12.63 -15.57 5.15
N ARG A 643 -12.87 -14.59 6.02
CA ARG A 643 -11.90 -14.05 6.99
C ARG A 643 -12.58 -13.70 8.30
N VAL A 644 -11.78 -13.61 9.36
CA VAL A 644 -12.25 -13.11 10.65
C VAL A 644 -12.61 -11.62 10.53
N GLY A 645 -13.87 -11.31 10.76
CA GLY A 645 -14.36 -9.96 11.01
C GLY A 645 -14.41 -9.67 12.49
N ARG A 646 -14.21 -8.42 12.90
CA ARG A 646 -14.41 -8.00 14.30
C ARG A 646 -14.90 -6.56 14.34
N VAL A 647 -16.02 -6.31 15.02
CA VAL A 647 -16.62 -4.98 15.17
C VAL A 647 -16.89 -4.70 16.64
N LEU A 648 -16.53 -3.49 17.07
CA LEU A 648 -16.83 -2.91 18.36
C LEU A 648 -17.93 -1.85 18.19
N ASN A 649 -19.09 -2.07 18.81
CA ASN A 649 -20.20 -1.12 18.78
C ASN A 649 -20.93 -1.04 20.12
N ILE A 650 -21.79 -0.03 20.24
CA ILE A 650 -22.60 0.25 21.42
C ILE A 650 -24.07 0.37 20.97
N ALA A 651 -24.98 -0.36 21.64
CA ALA A 651 -26.40 -0.12 21.53
C ALA A 651 -26.78 1.15 22.29
N ALA A 652 -27.52 2.05 21.63
CA ALA A 652 -27.92 3.33 22.19
C ALA A 652 -29.41 3.60 21.95
N ASP A 653 -30.12 3.93 23.03
CA ASP A 653 -31.40 4.62 22.97
C ASP A 653 -31.17 6.10 22.65
N LEU A 654 -32.16 6.75 22.02
CA LEU A 654 -32.13 8.17 21.71
C LEU A 654 -33.31 8.88 22.36
N GLU A 655 -33.07 10.07 22.91
CA GLU A 655 -34.10 10.84 23.64
C GLU A 655 -34.83 10.02 24.73
N GLY A 656 -34.13 9.04 25.31
CA GLY A 656 -34.60 8.18 26.40
C GLY A 656 -35.42 6.95 25.99
N ARG A 657 -35.44 6.55 24.70
CA ARG A 657 -36.13 5.32 24.25
C ARG A 657 -35.49 4.67 23.01
N PRO A 658 -35.79 3.38 22.73
CA PRO A 658 -35.42 2.77 21.45
C PRO A 658 -36.15 3.48 20.30
N PRO A 659 -35.44 4.02 19.29
CA PRO A 659 -36.07 4.88 18.28
C PRO A 659 -36.59 4.11 17.05
N VAL A 660 -36.29 2.80 16.91
CA VAL A 660 -36.75 1.99 15.78
C VAL A 660 -37.68 0.88 16.29
N GLY A 661 -38.81 0.65 15.62
CA GLY A 661 -39.70 -0.44 16.00
C GLY A 661 -40.75 -0.84 14.96
N VAL A 662 -41.47 -1.90 15.32
CA VAL A 662 -42.58 -2.44 14.55
C VAL A 662 -43.65 -3.02 15.49
N GLU A 663 -44.91 -2.96 15.05
CA GLU A 663 -45.99 -3.81 15.55
C GLU A 663 -46.51 -4.69 14.41
N VAL A 664 -46.63 -6.00 14.67
CA VAL A 664 -47.25 -6.96 13.76
C VAL A 664 -48.53 -7.48 14.43
N GLU A 665 -49.68 -7.04 13.96
CA GLU A 665 -51.01 -7.52 14.37
C GLU A 665 -51.49 -8.62 13.43
N VAL A 666 -51.99 -9.74 13.98
CA VAL A 666 -52.68 -10.76 13.17
C VAL A 666 -54.13 -10.35 12.95
N THR A 667 -54.51 -10.05 11.71
CA THR A 667 -55.87 -9.60 11.36
C THR A 667 -56.75 -10.73 10.85
N GLY A 668 -58.07 -10.52 10.86
CA GLY A 668 -59.03 -11.38 10.15
C GLY A 668 -59.20 -10.93 8.70
N GLY A 669 -59.28 -11.88 7.78
CA GLY A 669 -59.30 -11.66 6.32
C GLY A 669 -57.90 -11.64 5.69
N GLY A 670 -57.80 -12.20 4.49
CA GLY A 670 -56.56 -12.41 3.74
C GLY A 670 -55.70 -11.16 3.45
N GLY A 671 -54.40 -11.40 3.24
CA GLY A 671 -53.43 -10.40 2.77
C GLY A 671 -52.65 -9.68 3.88
N VAL A 672 -51.80 -8.73 3.48
CA VAL A 672 -50.97 -7.94 4.38
C VAL A 672 -51.17 -6.45 4.13
N SER A 673 -51.33 -5.69 5.21
CA SER A 673 -51.30 -4.22 5.22
C SER A 673 -50.06 -3.72 5.94
N ILE A 674 -49.40 -2.70 5.38
CA ILE A 674 -48.16 -2.12 5.90
C ILE A 674 -48.36 -0.61 6.00
N GLN A 675 -48.01 -0.02 7.15
CA GLN A 675 -48.03 1.42 7.39
C GLN A 675 -46.67 1.87 7.96
N ASP A 676 -46.25 3.10 7.63
CA ASP A 676 -45.07 3.73 8.20
C ASP A 676 -45.36 5.04 8.94
N ASP A 677 -44.33 5.55 9.60
CA ASP A 677 -44.29 6.76 10.42
C ASP A 677 -44.59 8.07 9.66
N GLU A 678 -44.40 8.08 8.34
CA GLU A 678 -44.82 9.17 7.46
C GLU A 678 -46.30 9.04 7.03
N GLY A 679 -47.01 8.03 7.54
CA GLY A 679 -48.44 7.80 7.27
C GLY A 679 -48.71 7.20 5.88
N ARG A 680 -47.69 6.65 5.21
CA ARG A 680 -47.90 5.93 3.95
C ARG A 680 -48.50 4.56 4.25
N GLU A 681 -49.33 4.06 3.34
CA GLU A 681 -49.90 2.71 3.41
C GLU A 681 -49.58 1.90 2.14
N CYS A 682 -49.37 0.59 2.32
CA CYS A 682 -49.29 -0.41 1.27
C CYS A 682 -50.19 -1.59 1.63
N LYS A 683 -50.78 -2.25 0.62
CA LYS A 683 -51.54 -3.49 0.78
C LYS A 683 -51.06 -4.51 -0.26
N VAL A 684 -50.85 -5.73 0.20
CA VAL A 684 -50.44 -6.88 -0.62
C VAL A 684 -51.49 -7.96 -0.42
N GLU A 685 -52.42 -8.07 -1.38
CA GLU A 685 -53.52 -9.03 -1.31
C GLU A 685 -53.07 -10.43 -1.73
N ASP A 686 -52.18 -10.53 -2.72
CA ASP A 686 -51.51 -11.76 -3.14
C ASP A 686 -50.02 -11.69 -2.77
N LEU A 687 -49.59 -12.53 -1.82
CA LEU A 687 -48.20 -12.58 -1.36
C LEU A 687 -47.24 -13.27 -2.34
N THR A 688 -47.75 -14.03 -3.31
CA THR A 688 -46.93 -14.59 -4.39
C THR A 688 -46.50 -13.50 -5.39
N LEU A 689 -47.19 -12.36 -5.38
CA LEU A 689 -46.90 -11.15 -6.15
C LEU A 689 -46.18 -10.07 -5.33
N LEU A 690 -45.43 -10.42 -4.28
CA LEU A 690 -44.49 -9.50 -3.63
C LEU A 690 -43.45 -9.02 -4.67
N ASP A 691 -43.60 -7.78 -5.14
CA ASP A 691 -42.96 -7.25 -6.36
C ASP A 691 -41.45 -7.53 -6.41
N ALA A 692 -41.04 -8.51 -7.24
CA ALA A 692 -39.64 -8.87 -7.41
C ALA A 692 -39.24 -8.76 -8.90
N PRO A 693 -38.12 -8.09 -9.25
CA PRO A 693 -37.18 -7.39 -8.35
C PRO A 693 -37.83 -6.21 -7.60
N LEU A 694 -37.46 -6.05 -6.33
CA LEU A 694 -37.99 -5.02 -5.44
C LEU A 694 -37.63 -3.64 -5.98
N ALA A 695 -38.67 -2.84 -6.26
CA ALA A 695 -38.51 -1.50 -6.80
C ALA A 695 -37.60 -0.66 -5.90
N ILE A 696 -36.59 -0.06 -6.54
CA ILE A 696 -35.41 0.55 -5.92
C ILE A 696 -35.74 1.75 -5.02
N ASP A 697 -36.92 2.33 -5.24
CA ASP A 697 -37.51 3.50 -4.61
C ASP A 697 -38.78 3.16 -3.80
N ASP A 698 -39.13 1.88 -3.65
CA ASP A 698 -40.26 1.43 -2.83
C ASP A 698 -39.99 1.73 -1.33
N PRO A 699 -40.80 2.59 -0.67
CA PRO A 699 -40.61 2.93 0.74
C PRO A 699 -40.83 1.73 1.68
N PHE A 700 -41.47 0.66 1.20
CA PHE A 700 -41.76 -0.57 1.94
C PHE A 700 -40.86 -1.75 1.55
N ALA A 701 -39.81 -1.54 0.72
CA ALA A 701 -38.90 -2.61 0.27
C ALA A 701 -38.35 -3.47 1.43
N VAL A 702 -38.02 -2.85 2.58
CA VAL A 702 -37.55 -3.56 3.79
C VAL A 702 -38.62 -4.52 4.34
N ALA A 703 -39.88 -4.09 4.38
CA ALA A 703 -41.00 -4.89 4.90
C ALA A 703 -41.40 -6.00 3.92
N LYS A 704 -41.43 -5.72 2.62
CA LYS A 704 -41.62 -6.76 1.58
C LYS A 704 -40.50 -7.80 1.64
N ALA A 705 -39.23 -7.39 1.71
CA ALA A 705 -38.10 -8.31 1.83
C ALA A 705 -38.15 -9.12 3.15
N ALA A 706 -38.59 -8.53 4.26
CA ALA A 706 -38.82 -9.23 5.53
C ALA A 706 -39.88 -10.34 5.41
N LEU A 707 -41.00 -10.08 4.72
CA LEU A 707 -42.02 -11.09 4.42
C LEU A 707 -41.44 -12.25 3.58
N VAL A 708 -40.58 -11.96 2.58
CA VAL A 708 -39.94 -13.01 1.77
C VAL A 708 -38.97 -13.87 2.62
N VAL A 709 -38.02 -13.29 3.37
CA VAL A 709 -37.03 -14.07 4.14
C VAL A 709 -37.59 -14.77 5.39
N THR A 710 -38.79 -14.39 5.83
CA THR A 710 -39.58 -15.13 6.84
C THR A 710 -40.56 -16.13 6.23
N GLY A 711 -40.65 -16.20 4.90
CA GLY A 711 -41.35 -17.26 4.18
C GLY A 711 -42.81 -16.97 3.80
N PHE A 712 -43.32 -15.77 4.04
CA PHE A 712 -44.68 -15.37 3.65
C PHE A 712 -44.86 -15.20 2.14
N GLY A 713 -43.80 -14.92 1.37
CA GLY A 713 -43.90 -14.76 -0.09
C GLY A 713 -44.02 -16.09 -0.85
N SER A 714 -43.13 -17.05 -0.55
CA SER A 714 -43.07 -18.34 -1.27
C SER A 714 -44.02 -19.41 -0.71
N ARG A 715 -44.83 -19.08 0.30
CA ARG A 715 -45.76 -20.01 0.97
C ARG A 715 -47.01 -19.24 1.40
N ASP A 716 -48.18 -19.75 1.07
CA ASP A 716 -49.44 -19.23 1.63
C ASP A 716 -49.57 -19.65 3.11
N LEU A 717 -48.99 -18.84 4.01
CA LEU A 717 -49.04 -19.01 5.46
C LEU A 717 -50.25 -18.32 6.11
N LEU A 718 -51.02 -17.55 5.34
CA LEU A 718 -52.13 -16.73 5.85
C LEU A 718 -53.49 -17.34 5.47
N GLY A 719 -53.62 -17.82 4.23
CA GLY A 719 -54.88 -18.27 3.67
C GLY A 719 -55.90 -17.13 3.52
N PRO A 720 -57.16 -17.45 3.18
CA PRO A 720 -58.19 -16.44 2.92
C PRO A 720 -58.77 -15.79 4.21
N GLU A 721 -58.59 -16.42 5.38
CA GLU A 721 -59.26 -16.01 6.63
C GLU A 721 -58.38 -15.20 7.59
N ARG A 722 -57.06 -15.13 7.37
CA ARG A 722 -56.12 -14.40 8.24
C ARG A 722 -55.25 -13.45 7.42
N GLY A 723 -54.80 -12.38 8.05
CA GLY A 723 -53.92 -11.39 7.45
C GLY A 723 -52.94 -10.83 8.46
N LEU A 724 -52.14 -9.85 8.03
CA LEU A 724 -51.28 -9.06 8.92
C LEU A 724 -51.54 -7.56 8.75
N ARG A 725 -51.43 -6.81 9.84
CA ARG A 725 -51.18 -5.36 9.83
C ARG A 725 -49.82 -5.10 10.45
N ILE A 726 -48.96 -4.41 9.70
CA ILE A 726 -47.57 -4.14 10.06
C ILE A 726 -47.40 -2.62 10.15
N SER A 727 -47.18 -2.10 11.36
CA SER A 727 -46.95 -0.68 11.60
C SER A 727 -45.47 -0.47 11.94
N THR A 728 -44.76 0.39 11.20
CA THR A 728 -43.30 0.60 11.35
C THR A 728 -42.96 2.05 11.71
N TRP A 729 -41.90 2.26 12.50
CA TRP A 729 -41.38 3.59 12.80
C TRP A 729 -39.86 3.61 12.98
N ALA A 730 -39.27 4.76 12.65
CA ALA A 730 -37.89 5.12 12.93
C ALA A 730 -37.80 6.61 13.29
N ASP A 731 -37.73 6.94 14.59
CA ASP A 731 -37.54 8.29 15.15
C ASP A 731 -36.14 8.89 14.87
N VAL A 732 -35.52 8.52 13.76
CA VAL A 732 -34.22 9.01 13.26
C VAL A 732 -34.28 9.19 11.74
N PRO A 733 -33.59 10.21 11.17
CA PRO A 733 -33.60 10.42 9.72
C PRO A 733 -33.18 9.17 8.94
N ARG A 734 -33.90 8.85 7.85
CA ARG A 734 -33.50 7.79 6.90
C ARG A 734 -32.12 8.13 6.33
N GLY A 735 -31.22 7.15 6.23
CA GLY A 735 -29.83 7.37 5.77
C GLY A 735 -28.95 8.16 6.75
N SER A 736 -29.24 8.11 8.05
CA SER A 736 -28.49 8.79 9.12
C SER A 736 -27.17 8.12 9.55
N GLY A 737 -26.80 6.97 8.98
CA GLY A 737 -25.57 6.24 9.35
C GLY A 737 -25.67 5.38 10.61
N LEU A 738 -26.78 5.47 11.37
CA LEU A 738 -27.05 4.71 12.60
C LEU A 738 -27.52 3.25 12.39
N GLY A 739 -27.56 2.78 11.14
CA GLY A 739 -28.00 1.43 10.78
C GLY A 739 -29.51 1.20 10.77
N THR A 740 -30.29 2.28 10.79
CA THR A 740 -31.76 2.29 10.87
C THR A 740 -32.45 1.27 9.97
N SER A 741 -31.99 1.09 8.72
CA SER A 741 -32.61 0.17 7.75
C SER A 741 -32.46 -1.30 8.15
N SER A 742 -31.26 -1.73 8.53
CA SER A 742 -30.95 -3.11 8.94
C SER A 742 -31.49 -3.41 10.34
N ILE A 743 -31.60 -2.39 11.20
CA ILE A 743 -32.24 -2.48 12.53
C ILE A 743 -33.76 -2.60 12.38
N LEU A 744 -34.39 -1.83 11.47
CA LEU A 744 -35.81 -1.98 11.15
C LEU A 744 -36.08 -3.35 10.51
N ALA A 745 -35.19 -3.83 9.64
CA ALA A 745 -35.23 -5.18 9.10
C ALA A 745 -35.16 -6.26 10.22
N ALA A 746 -34.30 -6.08 11.22
CA ALA A 746 -34.21 -6.97 12.38
C ALA A 746 -35.48 -6.95 13.23
N ALA A 747 -36.08 -5.77 13.46
CA ALA A 747 -37.35 -5.62 14.17
C ALA A 747 -38.50 -6.32 13.43
N LEU A 748 -38.63 -6.08 12.12
CA LEU A 748 -39.59 -6.73 11.22
C LEU A 748 -39.45 -8.25 11.22
N VAL A 749 -38.25 -8.77 10.97
CA VAL A 749 -37.97 -10.21 10.96
C VAL A 749 -38.31 -10.84 12.31
N ARG A 750 -37.94 -10.21 13.43
CA ARG A 750 -38.31 -10.68 14.78
C ARG A 750 -39.82 -10.68 15.02
N GLY A 751 -40.53 -9.62 14.65
CA GLY A 751 -41.99 -9.52 14.80
C GLY A 751 -42.73 -10.59 14.00
N LEU A 752 -42.31 -10.80 12.75
CA LEU A 752 -42.85 -11.82 11.84
C LEU A 752 -42.55 -13.26 12.32
N LEU A 753 -41.36 -13.54 12.84
CA LEU A 753 -41.02 -14.85 13.41
C LEU A 753 -41.84 -15.16 14.67
N ARG A 754 -42.02 -14.18 15.55
CA ARG A 754 -42.91 -14.32 16.73
C ARG A 754 -44.35 -14.60 16.32
N ALA A 755 -44.88 -13.88 15.34
CA ALA A 755 -46.23 -14.09 14.81
C ALA A 755 -46.45 -15.48 14.16
N GLN A 756 -45.38 -16.17 13.74
CA GLN A 756 -45.41 -17.56 13.25
C GLN A 756 -45.19 -18.62 14.35
N GLY A 757 -44.85 -18.22 15.58
CA GLY A 757 -44.36 -19.14 16.63
C GLY A 757 -42.99 -19.76 16.33
N ALA A 758 -42.17 -19.11 15.48
CA ALA A 758 -40.84 -19.57 15.10
C ALA A 758 -39.74 -19.07 16.05
N SER A 759 -38.52 -19.60 15.94
CA SER A 759 -37.35 -19.08 16.66
C SER A 759 -37.08 -17.62 16.24
N ASP A 760 -37.07 -16.71 17.21
CA ASP A 760 -36.72 -15.30 17.00
C ASP A 760 -35.32 -14.96 17.54
N SER A 761 -34.43 -15.95 17.68
CA SER A 761 -33.11 -15.79 18.30
C SER A 761 -32.27 -14.71 17.61
N ASN A 762 -31.36 -14.06 18.37
CA ASN A 762 -30.53 -12.99 17.83
C ASN A 762 -29.69 -13.45 16.62
N GLU A 763 -29.25 -14.71 16.59
CA GLU A 763 -28.46 -15.29 15.49
C GLU A 763 -29.35 -15.58 14.27
N ASP A 764 -30.52 -16.20 14.46
CA ASP A 764 -31.52 -16.45 13.40
C ASP A 764 -31.96 -15.15 12.71
N VAL A 765 -32.27 -14.12 13.50
CA VAL A 765 -32.65 -12.79 12.99
C VAL A 765 -31.48 -12.14 12.25
N SER A 766 -30.25 -12.21 12.79
CA SER A 766 -29.07 -11.62 12.15
C SER A 766 -28.77 -12.24 10.78
N HIS A 767 -28.87 -13.57 10.68
CA HIS A 767 -28.69 -14.31 9.43
C HIS A 767 -29.78 -14.03 8.40
N LYS A 768 -31.04 -13.89 8.83
CA LYS A 768 -32.13 -13.48 7.95
C LYS A 768 -31.99 -12.05 7.44
N VAL A 769 -31.51 -11.11 8.26
CA VAL A 769 -31.24 -9.73 7.81
C VAL A 769 -30.07 -9.67 6.82
N LEU A 770 -29.00 -10.46 7.01
CA LEU A 770 -27.91 -10.55 6.01
C LEU A 770 -28.43 -10.93 4.62
N VAL A 771 -29.35 -11.90 4.53
CA VAL A 771 -29.98 -12.32 3.26
C VAL A 771 -30.98 -11.28 2.74
N LEU A 772 -31.72 -10.63 3.64
CA LEU A 772 -32.66 -9.54 3.31
C LEU A 772 -31.94 -8.38 2.60
N GLU A 773 -30.73 -8.01 3.05
CA GLU A 773 -29.94 -6.95 2.40
C GLU A 773 -29.37 -7.35 1.04
N GLN A 774 -29.10 -8.64 0.80
CA GLN A 774 -28.80 -9.11 -0.57
C GLN A 774 -30.07 -9.07 -1.45
N LEU A 775 -31.24 -9.46 -0.91
CA LEU A 775 -32.53 -9.39 -1.60
C LEU A 775 -32.96 -7.94 -1.93
N MET A 776 -32.52 -6.94 -1.15
CA MET A 776 -32.70 -5.52 -1.47
C MET A 776 -31.66 -4.98 -2.46
N GLY A 777 -30.57 -5.70 -2.73
CA GLY A 777 -29.44 -5.22 -3.53
C GLY A 777 -28.60 -4.14 -2.84
N THR A 778 -28.71 -4.01 -1.51
CA THR A 778 -27.88 -3.11 -0.70
C THR A 778 -26.59 -3.81 -0.23
N GLY A 779 -26.65 -5.13 -0.01
CA GLY A 779 -25.51 -6.02 0.16
C GLY A 779 -24.77 -5.94 1.49
N GLY A 780 -25.39 -5.39 2.54
CA GLY A 780 -24.76 -5.03 3.82
C GLY A 780 -24.19 -6.18 4.66
N GLY A 781 -23.54 -5.78 5.77
CA GLY A 781 -22.88 -6.66 6.72
C GLY A 781 -23.75 -7.01 7.94
N TRP A 782 -23.17 -7.65 8.95
CA TRP A 782 -23.90 -8.06 10.15
C TRP A 782 -23.88 -7.02 11.29
N GLN A 783 -23.05 -5.98 11.23
CA GLN A 783 -22.81 -5.12 12.40
C GLN A 783 -24.03 -4.32 12.85
N ASP A 784 -24.97 -4.02 11.95
CA ASP A 784 -26.05 -3.06 12.19
C ASP A 784 -27.15 -3.71 13.05
N GLN A 785 -27.64 -4.85 12.59
CA GLN A 785 -28.58 -5.73 13.28
C GLN A 785 -27.97 -6.33 14.56
N VAL A 786 -26.72 -6.82 14.53
CA VAL A 786 -26.03 -7.29 15.75
C VAL A 786 -25.87 -6.14 16.75
N GLY A 787 -25.60 -4.93 16.26
CA GLY A 787 -25.44 -3.71 17.06
C GLY A 787 -26.67 -3.35 17.89
N ALA A 788 -27.87 -3.74 17.45
CA ALA A 788 -29.14 -3.46 18.12
C ALA A 788 -29.78 -4.68 18.81
N LEU A 789 -29.56 -5.90 18.30
CA LEU A 789 -30.17 -7.12 18.85
C LEU A 789 -29.57 -7.57 20.19
N TRP A 790 -28.32 -7.20 20.46
CA TRP A 790 -27.67 -7.36 21.76
C TRP A 790 -27.53 -5.98 22.44
N PRO A 791 -27.83 -5.84 23.73
CA PRO A 791 -27.71 -4.56 24.43
C PRO A 791 -26.25 -4.12 24.60
N GLY A 792 -26.07 -2.90 25.08
CA GLY A 792 -24.81 -2.32 25.55
C GLY A 792 -23.63 -2.30 24.58
N ALA A 793 -22.44 -2.14 25.18
CA ALA A 793 -21.16 -2.16 24.50
C ALA A 793 -20.68 -3.60 24.30
N LYS A 794 -20.27 -3.93 23.07
CA LYS A 794 -19.97 -5.31 22.66
C LYS A 794 -18.94 -5.35 21.53
N CYS A 795 -18.10 -6.38 21.56
CA CYS A 795 -17.17 -6.70 20.49
C CYS A 795 -17.60 -8.03 19.86
N THR A 796 -18.09 -7.99 18.62
CA THR A 796 -18.50 -9.19 17.90
C THR A 796 -17.40 -9.65 16.97
N THR A 797 -17.12 -10.95 16.94
CA THR A 797 -16.19 -11.60 16.02
C THR A 797 -16.94 -12.56 15.11
N SER A 798 -16.80 -12.43 13.80
CA SER A 798 -17.29 -13.45 12.85
C SER A 798 -16.20 -14.49 12.58
N LEU A 799 -16.57 -15.76 12.67
CA LEU A 799 -15.69 -16.88 12.37
C LEU A 799 -16.13 -17.50 11.03
N PRO A 800 -15.22 -17.62 10.03
CA PRO A 800 -15.47 -18.33 8.78
C PRO A 800 -15.91 -19.79 9.01
N SER A 801 -17.21 -20.03 8.88
CA SER A 801 -17.85 -21.35 8.98
C SER A 801 -19.13 -21.37 8.13
N ARG A 802 -19.73 -22.55 7.95
CA ARG A 802 -21.06 -22.73 7.35
C ARG A 802 -21.95 -23.51 8.33
N PRO A 803 -23.00 -22.90 8.92
CA PRO A 803 -23.33 -21.48 8.86
C PRO A 803 -22.23 -20.58 9.49
N LEU A 804 -22.22 -19.31 9.11
CA LEU A 804 -21.43 -18.25 9.70
C LEU A 804 -21.66 -18.23 11.22
N ARG A 805 -20.60 -18.14 12.01
CA ARG A 805 -20.72 -18.09 13.47
C ARG A 805 -20.35 -16.72 14.02
N LEU A 806 -21.29 -16.09 14.71
CA LEU A 806 -21.09 -14.77 15.33
C LEU A 806 -20.83 -14.92 16.83
N VAL A 807 -19.63 -14.59 17.27
CA VAL A 807 -19.24 -14.60 18.69
C VAL A 807 -19.36 -13.19 19.24
N VAL A 808 -20.44 -12.89 19.95
CA VAL A 808 -20.69 -11.59 20.58
C VAL A 808 -20.12 -11.59 22.00
N GLU A 809 -19.09 -10.79 22.24
CA GLU A 809 -18.47 -10.61 23.55
C GLU A 809 -18.95 -9.28 24.17
N GLU A 810 -19.64 -9.33 25.32
CA GLU A 810 -20.00 -8.11 26.07
C GLU A 810 -18.75 -7.40 26.59
N VAL A 811 -18.76 -6.06 26.56
CA VAL A 811 -17.70 -5.22 27.15
C VAL A 811 -18.25 -4.63 28.45
N PRO A 812 -17.92 -5.19 29.64
CA PRO A 812 -18.53 -4.78 30.89
C PRO A 812 -18.09 -3.36 31.28
N LEU A 813 -19.01 -2.42 31.25
CA LEU A 813 -18.77 -1.03 31.64
C LEU A 813 -19.13 -0.82 33.12
N LEU A 814 -18.15 -0.41 33.92
CA LEU A 814 -18.40 0.01 35.29
C LEU A 814 -19.34 1.24 35.32
N PRO A 815 -20.24 1.39 36.31
CA PRO A 815 -21.23 2.49 36.31
C PRO A 815 -20.63 3.90 36.18
N ALA A 816 -19.45 4.14 36.76
CA ALA A 816 -18.72 5.40 36.61
C ALA A 816 -18.26 5.62 35.16
N LEU A 817 -17.75 4.59 34.49
CA LEU A 817 -17.31 4.65 33.10
C LEU A 817 -18.50 4.80 32.13
N ARG A 818 -19.64 4.16 32.42
CA ARG A 818 -20.90 4.37 31.67
C ARG A 818 -21.30 5.85 31.71
N HIS A 819 -21.34 6.43 32.90
CA HIS A 819 -21.69 7.85 33.08
C HIS A 819 -20.65 8.80 32.44
N GLU A 820 -19.36 8.47 32.51
CA GLU A 820 -18.31 9.23 31.85
C GLU A 820 -18.43 9.16 30.31
N LEU A 821 -18.75 8.00 29.74
CA LEU A 821 -19.04 7.84 28.30
C LEU A 821 -20.29 8.64 27.89
N GLU A 822 -21.41 8.48 28.60
CA GLU A 822 -22.68 9.17 28.30
C GLU A 822 -22.54 10.70 28.41
N SER A 823 -21.67 11.21 29.29
CA SER A 823 -21.40 12.65 29.42
C SER A 823 -20.38 13.20 28.41
N ARG A 824 -19.32 12.44 28.08
CA ARG A 824 -18.23 12.89 27.18
C ARG A 824 -18.44 12.60 25.69
N LEU A 825 -19.22 11.58 25.34
CA LEU A 825 -19.44 11.17 23.95
C LEU A 825 -20.65 11.94 23.37
N VAL A 826 -20.36 12.86 22.47
CA VAL A 826 -21.36 13.73 21.82
C VAL A 826 -21.79 13.11 20.49
N LEU A 827 -23.10 12.94 20.33
CA LEU A 827 -23.75 12.43 19.13
C LEU A 827 -24.39 13.60 18.37
N VAL A 828 -24.00 13.81 17.12
CA VAL A 828 -24.34 15.01 16.34
C VAL A 828 -24.86 14.62 14.96
N PHE A 829 -26.11 14.94 14.64
CA PHE A 829 -26.58 14.83 13.26
C PHE A 829 -25.96 15.95 12.43
N THR A 830 -25.28 15.61 11.34
CA THR A 830 -24.61 16.58 10.44
C THR A 830 -25.57 17.35 9.54
N GLY A 831 -26.87 17.01 9.56
CA GLY A 831 -27.88 17.67 8.74
C GLY A 831 -27.91 17.25 7.28
N LYS A 832 -26.90 16.51 6.81
CA LYS A 832 -26.86 15.87 5.50
C LYS A 832 -27.25 14.41 5.61
N VAL A 833 -27.96 13.89 4.61
CA VAL A 833 -28.25 12.46 4.46
C VAL A 833 -27.47 11.93 3.26
N ARG A 834 -26.83 10.78 3.43
CA ARG A 834 -26.27 9.98 2.32
C ARG A 834 -26.69 8.53 2.49
N LEU A 835 -27.42 8.01 1.50
CA LEU A 835 -27.66 6.59 1.39
C LEU A 835 -26.32 5.88 1.16
N ALA A 836 -26.03 4.84 1.95
CA ALA A 836 -24.81 4.01 1.84
C ALA A 836 -24.71 3.22 0.52
N ARG A 837 -25.79 3.22 -0.26
CA ARG A 837 -25.88 2.73 -1.64
C ARG A 837 -24.68 3.21 -2.46
N ASN A 838 -24.19 2.37 -3.36
CA ASN A 838 -22.98 2.57 -4.17
C ASN A 838 -21.65 2.47 -3.39
N VAL A 839 -21.60 2.68 -2.06
CA VAL A 839 -20.33 2.61 -1.30
C VAL A 839 -19.86 1.18 -1.17
N LEU A 840 -20.78 0.26 -0.84
CA LEU A 840 -20.49 -1.15 -0.64
C LEU A 840 -19.84 -1.80 -1.86
N GLN A 841 -20.38 -1.55 -3.06
CA GLN A 841 -19.82 -2.06 -4.32
C GLN A 841 -18.41 -1.53 -4.62
N LYS A 842 -18.06 -0.30 -4.19
CA LYS A 842 -16.67 0.21 -4.30
C LYS A 842 -15.71 -0.56 -3.38
N VAL A 843 -16.09 -0.73 -2.12
CA VAL A 843 -15.23 -1.34 -1.09
C VAL A 843 -15.10 -2.85 -1.32
N VAL A 844 -16.23 -3.54 -1.44
CA VAL A 844 -16.27 -4.98 -1.74
C VAL A 844 -15.71 -5.26 -3.14
N GLY A 845 -15.92 -4.38 -4.13
CA GLY A 845 -15.32 -4.50 -5.46
C GLY A 845 -13.79 -4.32 -5.48
N ARG A 846 -13.21 -3.59 -4.52
CA ARG A 846 -11.75 -3.56 -4.28
C ARG A 846 -11.28 -4.84 -3.58
N TYR A 847 -12.04 -5.34 -2.61
CA TYR A 847 -11.73 -6.59 -1.91
C TYR A 847 -11.78 -7.83 -2.84
N LEU A 848 -12.82 -7.96 -3.67
CA LEU A 848 -12.96 -9.02 -4.68
C LEU A 848 -11.84 -8.98 -5.74
N ARG A 849 -11.26 -7.80 -5.98
CA ARG A 849 -10.05 -7.62 -6.81
C ARG A 849 -8.74 -7.84 -6.07
N ARG A 850 -8.77 -8.15 -4.77
CA ARG A 850 -7.57 -8.25 -3.90
C ARG A 850 -6.69 -6.99 -3.95
N ASP A 851 -7.30 -5.80 -3.92
CA ASP A 851 -6.57 -4.55 -3.70
C ASP A 851 -5.84 -4.61 -2.36
N ALA A 852 -4.50 -4.48 -2.40
CA ALA A 852 -3.65 -4.62 -1.23
C ALA A 852 -3.93 -3.57 -0.16
N ARG A 853 -4.30 -2.35 -0.57
CA ARG A 853 -4.68 -1.27 0.35
C ARG A 853 -5.99 -1.57 1.05
N ALA A 854 -7.06 -1.87 0.31
CA ALA A 854 -8.34 -2.26 0.91
C ALA A 854 -8.21 -3.46 1.86
N ILE A 855 -7.42 -4.49 1.51
CA ILE A 855 -7.17 -5.63 2.39
C ILE A 855 -6.42 -5.23 3.67
N ALA A 856 -5.40 -4.35 3.56
CA ALA A 856 -4.67 -3.84 4.70
C ALA A 856 -5.57 -2.99 5.61
N SER A 857 -6.38 -2.08 5.06
CA SER A 857 -7.32 -1.25 5.84
C SER A 857 -8.36 -2.10 6.57
N VAL A 858 -9.01 -3.07 5.91
CA VAL A 858 -10.04 -3.89 6.58
C VAL A 858 -9.42 -4.81 7.64
N ARG A 859 -8.21 -5.35 7.42
CA ARG A 859 -7.48 -6.06 8.49
C ARG A 859 -7.17 -5.13 9.67
N ARG A 860 -6.73 -3.91 9.39
CA ARG A 860 -6.42 -2.93 10.43
C ARG A 860 -7.66 -2.49 11.22
N LEU A 861 -8.82 -2.41 10.57
CA LEU A 861 -10.11 -2.19 11.24
C LEU A 861 -10.46 -3.33 12.22
N THR A 862 -10.22 -4.60 11.87
CA THR A 862 -10.33 -5.75 12.79
C THR A 862 -9.37 -5.64 14.00
N GLU A 863 -8.13 -5.19 13.77
CA GLU A 863 -7.15 -4.94 14.84
C GLU A 863 -7.63 -3.80 15.78
N LEU A 864 -8.17 -2.72 15.21
CA LEU A 864 -8.70 -1.56 15.93
C LEU A 864 -9.94 -1.88 16.77
N ALA A 865 -10.83 -2.77 16.32
CA ALA A 865 -11.93 -3.26 17.15
C ALA A 865 -11.43 -3.96 18.43
N THR A 866 -10.33 -4.70 18.34
CA THR A 866 -9.66 -5.33 19.50
C THR A 866 -9.02 -4.29 20.42
N ALA A 867 -8.34 -3.29 19.85
CA ALA A 867 -7.73 -2.19 20.61
C ALA A 867 -8.79 -1.35 21.36
N GLY A 868 -9.90 -1.01 20.70
CA GLY A 868 -11.01 -0.27 21.31
C GLY A 868 -11.75 -1.07 22.39
N GLN A 869 -11.90 -2.40 22.20
CA GLN A 869 -12.48 -3.28 23.24
C GLN A 869 -11.63 -3.24 24.51
N LYS A 870 -10.30 -3.34 24.37
CA LYS A 870 -9.36 -3.22 25.48
C LYS A 870 -9.46 -1.83 26.13
N ALA A 871 -9.48 -0.76 25.32
CA ALA A 871 -9.57 0.61 25.81
C ALA A 871 -10.84 0.86 26.65
N LEU A 872 -12.01 0.39 26.18
CA LEU A 872 -13.25 0.42 26.96
C LEU A 872 -13.14 -0.42 28.24
N ALA A 873 -12.64 -1.66 28.15
CA ALA A 873 -12.50 -2.54 29.32
C ALA A 873 -11.54 -2.01 30.39
N THR A 874 -10.57 -1.15 30.03
CA THR A 874 -9.67 -0.47 30.98
C THR A 874 -10.07 0.96 31.31
N GLY A 875 -11.16 1.49 30.75
CA GLY A 875 -11.58 2.89 30.91
C GLY A 875 -10.65 3.93 30.26
N ASP A 876 -9.79 3.53 29.32
CA ASP A 876 -8.89 4.45 28.62
C ASP A 876 -9.61 5.13 27.45
N LEU A 877 -10.35 6.19 27.78
CA LEU A 877 -11.07 7.00 26.81
C LEU A 877 -10.13 7.79 25.87
N THR A 878 -8.84 7.91 26.18
CA THR A 878 -7.85 8.55 25.28
C THR A 878 -7.46 7.57 24.18
N ALA A 879 -7.14 6.33 24.55
CA ALA A 879 -6.91 5.25 23.58
C ALA A 879 -8.16 4.96 22.72
N LEU A 880 -9.37 5.07 23.30
CA LEU A 880 -10.61 4.95 22.55
C LEU A 880 -10.78 6.05 21.48
N GLY A 881 -10.46 7.31 21.83
CA GLY A 881 -10.46 8.43 20.88
C GLY A 881 -9.46 8.24 19.73
N ALA A 882 -8.25 7.76 20.03
CA ALA A 882 -7.27 7.39 19.02
C ALA A 882 -7.79 6.28 18.07
N VAL A 883 -8.43 5.24 18.61
CA VAL A 883 -9.06 4.16 17.83
C VAL A 883 -10.20 4.66 16.93
N MET A 884 -11.04 5.58 17.42
CA MET A 884 -12.09 6.21 16.60
C MET A 884 -11.50 7.02 15.43
N SER A 885 -10.41 7.76 15.69
CA SER A 885 -9.76 8.63 14.70
C SER A 885 -8.99 7.83 13.64
N GLU A 886 -8.30 6.75 14.04
CA GLU A 886 -7.63 5.86 13.08
C GLU A 886 -8.67 5.10 12.22
N THR A 887 -9.76 4.63 12.84
CA THR A 887 -10.93 4.06 12.11
C THR A 887 -11.46 5.03 11.06
N TRP A 888 -11.55 6.32 11.39
CA TRP A 888 -12.02 7.35 10.46
C TRP A 888 -11.10 7.51 9.24
N GLY A 889 -9.77 7.61 9.46
CA GLY A 889 -8.80 7.66 8.37
C GLY A 889 -8.84 6.44 7.45
N LEU A 890 -9.07 5.24 8.00
CA LEU A 890 -9.21 4.01 7.22
C LEU A 890 -10.54 3.97 6.43
N HIS A 891 -11.63 4.49 6.98
CA HIS A 891 -12.88 4.67 6.21
C HIS A 891 -12.68 5.63 5.03
N GLN A 892 -11.88 6.68 5.20
CA GLN A 892 -11.49 7.60 4.13
C GLN A 892 -10.56 6.96 3.08
N GLU A 893 -9.69 6.02 3.44
CA GLU A 893 -8.92 5.22 2.46
C GLU A 893 -9.82 4.26 1.66
N LEU A 894 -10.88 3.71 2.27
CA LEU A 894 -11.80 2.76 1.64
C LEU A 894 -12.78 3.43 0.66
N ASP A 895 -13.47 4.50 1.05
CA ASP A 895 -14.18 5.42 0.13
C ASP A 895 -13.87 6.88 0.49
N PRO A 896 -13.04 7.60 -0.30
CA PRO A 896 -12.77 9.02 -0.08
C PRO A 896 -14.02 9.93 -0.08
N HIS A 897 -15.16 9.45 -0.59
CA HIS A 897 -16.44 10.17 -0.58
C HIS A 897 -17.23 9.98 0.73
N CYS A 898 -16.70 9.22 1.71
CA CYS A 898 -17.26 9.17 3.05
C CYS A 898 -17.03 10.48 3.84
N SER A 899 -16.19 11.40 3.35
CA SER A 899 -16.12 12.77 3.88
C SER A 899 -16.41 13.83 2.82
N ASN A 900 -16.65 15.06 3.26
CA ASN A 900 -16.86 16.24 2.43
C ASN A 900 -16.51 17.52 3.22
N PRO A 901 -16.34 18.69 2.58
CA PRO A 901 -15.83 19.90 3.25
C PRO A 901 -16.61 20.35 4.49
N ASP A 902 -17.92 20.09 4.57
CA ASP A 902 -18.72 20.45 5.74
C ASP A 902 -18.53 19.47 6.92
N VAL A 903 -18.21 18.21 6.65
CA VAL A 903 -17.81 17.21 7.66
C VAL A 903 -16.42 17.53 8.19
N GLU A 904 -15.47 17.84 7.31
CA GLU A 904 -14.13 18.29 7.72
C GLU A 904 -14.19 19.61 8.51
N ARG A 905 -15.10 20.52 8.16
CA ARG A 905 -15.35 21.76 8.92
C ARG A 905 -15.96 21.50 10.30
N LEU A 906 -16.91 20.56 10.40
CA LEU A 906 -17.49 20.14 11.69
C LEU A 906 -16.41 19.61 12.64
N PHE A 907 -15.57 18.69 12.16
CA PHE A 907 -14.48 18.14 12.96
C PHE A 907 -13.42 19.21 13.28
N SER A 908 -13.00 20.03 12.31
CA SER A 908 -12.04 21.12 12.53
C SER A 908 -12.49 22.16 13.56
N LEU A 909 -13.80 22.36 13.74
CA LEU A 909 -14.36 23.24 14.77
C LEU A 909 -14.10 22.69 16.19
N VAL A 910 -14.31 21.39 16.39
CA VAL A 910 -14.35 20.76 17.71
C VAL A 910 -13.14 19.88 18.06
N ASP A 911 -12.23 19.68 17.10
CA ASP A 911 -10.94 18.95 17.25
C ASP A 911 -10.24 19.30 18.56
N HIS A 912 -10.08 20.60 18.81
CA HIS A 912 -9.41 21.14 19.99
C HIS A 912 -10.08 20.80 21.34
N LEU A 913 -11.35 20.35 21.34
CA LEU A 913 -12.08 19.85 22.51
C LEU A 913 -12.21 18.31 22.54
N SER A 914 -11.78 17.61 21.49
CA SER A 914 -11.93 16.17 21.32
C SER A 914 -10.66 15.37 21.64
N VAL A 915 -10.81 14.08 21.93
CA VAL A 915 -9.73 13.07 21.85
C VAL A 915 -9.89 12.15 20.64
N GLY A 916 -11.01 12.24 19.93
CA GLY A 916 -11.22 11.57 18.65
C GLY A 916 -12.65 11.62 18.14
N HIS A 917 -12.81 11.42 16.83
CA HIS A 917 -14.09 11.59 16.14
C HIS A 917 -14.20 10.77 14.85
N LYS A 918 -15.43 10.43 14.45
CA LYS A 918 -15.74 9.76 13.17
C LYS A 918 -17.18 10.05 12.75
N LEU A 919 -17.52 9.84 11.46
CA LEU A 919 -18.92 9.58 11.09
C LEU A 919 -19.30 8.13 11.34
N LEU A 920 -20.59 7.88 11.52
CA LEU A 920 -21.18 6.56 11.68
C LEU A 920 -21.67 6.00 10.34
N GLY A 921 -21.49 4.69 10.12
CA GLY A 921 -21.83 4.03 8.87
C GLY A 921 -20.95 4.49 7.69
N ALA A 922 -21.52 4.49 6.48
CA ALA A 922 -20.78 4.74 5.23
C ALA A 922 -20.35 6.22 4.98
N GLY A 923 -20.66 7.13 5.90
CA GLY A 923 -20.27 8.54 5.85
C GLY A 923 -20.84 9.35 4.69
N GLY A 924 -20.32 10.58 4.54
CA GLY A 924 -20.72 11.63 3.60
C GLY A 924 -21.94 12.45 4.08
N GLY A 925 -22.43 12.13 5.28
CA GLY A 925 -23.58 12.69 5.97
C GLY A 925 -23.91 11.78 7.16
N GLY A 926 -25.09 11.95 7.75
CA GLY A 926 -25.54 11.16 8.89
C GLY A 926 -25.05 11.71 10.22
N PHE A 927 -24.83 10.84 11.20
CA PHE A 927 -24.32 11.20 12.52
C PHE A 927 -22.80 11.18 12.60
N ALA A 928 -22.25 12.21 13.23
CA ALA A 928 -20.91 12.23 13.80
C ALA A 928 -20.94 11.74 15.26
N LEU A 929 -19.92 10.99 15.64
CA LEU A 929 -19.66 10.56 17.01
C LEU A 929 -18.32 11.14 17.46
N ILE A 930 -18.34 11.93 18.52
CA ILE A 930 -17.20 12.78 18.94
C ILE A 930 -16.96 12.58 20.42
N LEU A 931 -15.77 12.13 20.81
CA LEU A 931 -15.40 11.92 22.21
C LEU A 931 -14.64 13.13 22.74
N ALA A 932 -15.24 13.86 23.68
CA ALA A 932 -14.64 15.05 24.29
C ALA A 932 -13.50 14.70 25.28
N LYS A 933 -12.60 15.65 25.50
CA LYS A 933 -11.48 15.55 26.47
C LYS A 933 -11.95 15.34 27.91
N ASP A 934 -13.04 16.00 28.29
CA ASP A 934 -13.70 15.88 29.58
C ASP A 934 -15.15 16.41 29.48
N VAL A 935 -15.87 16.47 30.60
CA VAL A 935 -17.29 16.87 30.66
C VAL A 935 -17.51 18.37 30.36
N HIS A 936 -16.55 19.25 30.70
CA HIS A 936 -16.63 20.67 30.34
C HIS A 936 -16.40 20.87 28.85
N ALA A 937 -15.38 20.20 28.30
CA ALA A 937 -15.15 20.17 26.86
C ALA A 937 -16.36 19.60 26.09
N ALA A 938 -17.09 18.63 26.65
CA ALA A 938 -18.34 18.14 26.08
C ALA A 938 -19.47 19.19 26.12
N ALA A 939 -19.61 19.94 27.21
CA ALA A 939 -20.60 21.01 27.33
C ALA A 939 -20.33 22.18 26.37
N GLU A 940 -19.07 22.62 26.28
CA GLU A 940 -18.62 23.66 25.35
C GLU A 940 -18.79 23.21 23.88
N MET A 941 -18.45 21.95 23.57
CA MET A 941 -18.68 21.35 22.26
C MET A 941 -20.16 21.33 21.88
N ARG A 942 -21.07 20.96 22.80
CA ARG A 942 -22.52 20.99 22.55
C ARG A 942 -22.99 22.42 22.25
N ALA A 943 -22.58 23.40 23.06
CA ALA A 943 -22.93 24.81 22.84
C ALA A 943 -22.44 25.34 21.49
N MET A 944 -21.18 25.08 21.10
CA MET A 944 -20.65 25.49 19.79
C MET A 944 -21.36 24.81 18.61
N LEU A 945 -21.83 23.57 18.79
CA LEU A 945 -22.56 22.83 17.74
C LEU A 945 -24.00 23.31 17.57
N ASP A 946 -24.65 23.75 18.66
CA ASP A 946 -25.95 24.41 18.59
C ASP A 946 -25.82 25.82 17.97
N GLU A 947 -24.73 26.56 18.25
CA GLU A 947 -24.41 27.85 17.60
C GLU A 947 -23.95 27.71 16.13
N PHE A 948 -23.35 26.58 15.74
CA PHE A 948 -22.96 26.30 14.34
C PHE A 948 -24.17 26.32 13.39
N GLY A 949 -25.35 26.05 13.93
CA GLY A 949 -26.64 26.26 13.28
C GLY A 949 -27.11 25.12 12.37
N PRO A 950 -28.37 25.19 11.91
CA PRO A 950 -28.95 24.18 11.05
C PRO A 950 -28.17 24.08 9.72
N PRO A 951 -27.98 22.86 9.19
CA PRO A 951 -28.76 21.67 9.52
C PRO A 951 -28.13 20.76 10.60
N ALA A 952 -27.04 21.17 11.26
CA ALA A 952 -26.46 20.40 12.37
C ALA A 952 -27.37 20.38 13.60
N LYS A 953 -27.36 19.27 14.36
CA LYS A 953 -28.10 19.13 15.63
C LYS A 953 -27.44 18.14 16.59
N VAL A 954 -27.28 18.52 17.85
CA VAL A 954 -26.91 17.61 18.94
C VAL A 954 -28.11 16.75 19.36
N HIS A 955 -27.88 15.47 19.67
CA HIS A 955 -28.87 14.55 20.20
C HIS A 955 -28.53 14.07 21.62
N SER A 956 -29.55 13.64 22.38
CA SER A 956 -29.33 12.92 23.64
C SER A 956 -29.39 11.40 23.39
N TRP A 957 -28.51 10.67 24.05
CA TRP A 957 -28.39 9.22 23.92
C TRP A 957 -28.08 8.59 25.27
N SER A 958 -28.44 7.33 25.45
CA SER A 958 -28.11 6.52 26.63
C SER A 958 -27.83 5.08 26.21
N LEU A 959 -26.93 4.39 26.92
CA LEU A 959 -26.54 3.02 26.55
C LEU A 959 -27.69 2.04 26.86
N GLY A 960 -28.22 1.39 25.81
CA GLY A 960 -29.33 0.42 25.88
C GLY A 960 -28.84 -1.02 25.85
#